data_AF-A0AAD2HFJ5-F1
#
_entry.id   AF-A0AAD2HFJ5-F1
#
_cell.length_a   1.000
_cell.length_b   1.000
_cell.length_c   1.000
_cell.angle_alpha   90.00
_cell.angle_beta   90.00
_cell.angle_gamma   90.00
#
_symmetry.space_group_name_H-M   'P 1'
#
loop_
_entity.id
_entity.type
_entity.pdbx_description
1 polymer ?
#
loop_
_entity_poly.entity_id
_entity_poly.type
_entity_poly.pdbx_seq_one_letter_code
_entity_poly.pdbx_strand_id
1 'polypeptide(L)'
;MIDAMIKTPGSRLSQYRNIVIFEKRNIRDRISGRVAGASRLVASPDSQATFQGSGSYVVFDWGRSPLKLDDSCQPARLQNWDRIQTFHVPRATGLLTQTVGQQRGGFRFLTIVSASADPLTISNISLAITFMPHWDDLRAYPGYFFAPDPGFHDIDFLTKIWHYRVQTNTIPPHTARQEPCPAGGGWSNDALGGAATGPILVDGAKRDRNIWPGDCGISTHTELVALSDMEPTKNSLMVMFRTQNLTTGALQYSGPPLNNQGSDTYISWSLIGTHNYFLYTGDLDFIKSVWANYTKAVGFLEGQVDLTGLMNVSSALSNDWGRASGAGHNSAANALLYRVRIDFCLSHHVSALIKLVDARHHGGPGDASRQCLPPRHIPRQRDQDQNCVQQPAVGRRGGPVPQQRPAEEHPPAGRQRARGPVQPHDIGRTEQGRERRADEVLDAHQAVASRCVLRWWFVVCVSPARQIQAHFVAGKGERAIDLIEREWGYMLETNLSVKSPLLEGFSANGSLGCVSYQSAAASLANKTIAPDGIPRAAVLAGGTFPGPLVTGNIGDNFQLTVVDQQQDNRMLEPTSIHWHGLFQNGTNYMDGPSFINQCPISPGNSFTYDFTSQQSGTFWYHSHLATQYCDGLRGAMVIYDPNDAYLSEYDVDDESTVINLADWYNVFAETVTGAATPSSMLINGLGRTAATLSNTTLAVINVKQGLRYRFRLVNTACDSNYVFQIDGHKNLTIIEADGILHEPLSVDSIQIYAAQRYSFIMTADQAVNNYWIRANPNNGPTGFIGGINSAILRYEGASTSEPTTSQDTSVNGLINEVNLHPLVNPGAPGGAFIGGADVQLNLVLARNAATGKFTINGVAFVPPTVPVLLQILSGAQNAQSLLPTGSVYALPHFATVEITLAGGAPGGGHPFHLHGHAFDVIRAAGSTTYNYVNPARRDVVNIGVAGDNVTIRFFTDNRGPWFLHCHIDWHLEAGFAVVMAEDVADWQSQLIPTSEWNQLCPIYNALPASITSHAA
;
A
#
# COMPACT_ATOMS: atom_id res chain seq x y z
N MET A 1 -17.70 23.76 10.19
CA MET A 1 -18.44 22.49 10.37
C MET A 1 -19.70 22.65 11.24
N ILE A 2 -19.62 22.68 12.58
CA ILE A 2 -20.82 22.72 13.47
C ILE A 2 -21.82 23.82 13.09
N ASP A 3 -21.35 25.06 12.93
CA ASP A 3 -22.20 26.21 12.57
C ASP A 3 -22.87 26.06 11.18
N ALA A 4 -22.31 25.25 10.27
CA ALA A 4 -22.96 24.89 9.01
C ALA A 4 -24.09 23.88 9.23
N MET A 5 -23.88 22.81 10.03
CA MET A 5 -24.90 21.80 10.35
C MET A 5 -26.15 22.38 11.05
N ILE A 6 -25.96 23.45 11.84
CA ILE A 6 -27.05 24.19 12.48
C ILE A 6 -27.83 25.04 11.45
N LYS A 7 -27.14 25.55 10.42
CA LYS A 7 -27.72 26.46 9.41
C LYS A 7 -28.29 25.76 8.17
N THR A 8 -28.02 24.46 7.96
CA THR A 8 -28.60 23.69 6.84
C THR A 8 -30.13 23.60 6.94
N PRO A 9 -30.90 24.13 5.97
CA PRO A 9 -32.36 23.98 5.96
C PRO A 9 -32.78 22.50 5.92
N GLY A 10 -33.79 22.14 6.71
CA GLY A 10 -34.28 20.76 6.81
C GLY A 10 -33.49 19.83 7.75
N SER A 11 -32.40 20.29 8.38
CA SER A 11 -31.73 19.49 9.42
C SER A 11 -32.63 19.34 10.65
N ARG A 12 -32.71 18.13 11.23
CA ARG A 12 -33.50 17.86 12.45
C ARG A 12 -32.89 18.45 13.74
N LEU A 13 -31.82 19.25 13.63
CA LEU A 13 -31.32 20.07 14.73
C LEU A 13 -32.09 21.39 14.87
N SER A 14 -32.70 21.89 13.78
CA SER A 14 -33.45 23.16 13.74
C SER A 14 -34.69 23.23 14.66
N GLN A 15 -35.13 22.10 15.21
CA GLN A 15 -36.25 22.04 16.17
C GLN A 15 -35.85 22.41 17.62
N TYR A 16 -34.55 22.50 17.91
CA TYR A 16 -34.03 22.78 19.25
C TYR A 16 -33.55 24.23 19.37
N ARG A 17 -33.91 24.89 20.48
CA ARG A 17 -33.70 26.35 20.63
C ARG A 17 -32.35 26.75 21.21
N ASN A 18 -31.77 25.89 22.06
CA ASN A 18 -30.49 26.13 22.72
C ASN A 18 -29.62 24.88 22.60
N ILE A 19 -28.41 25.03 22.03
CA ILE A 19 -27.43 23.95 21.80
C ILE A 19 -26.08 24.41 22.35
N VAL A 20 -25.43 23.59 23.18
CA VAL A 20 -24.09 23.83 23.73
C VAL A 20 -23.22 22.59 23.48
N ILE A 21 -22.02 22.80 22.91
CA ILE A 21 -21.09 21.72 22.52
C ILE A 21 -19.73 22.00 23.14
N PHE A 22 -19.15 21.00 23.81
CA PHE A 22 -17.83 21.09 24.44
C PHE A 22 -16.81 20.23 23.69
N GLU A 23 -15.66 20.81 23.32
CA GLU A 23 -14.57 20.16 22.57
C GLU A 23 -13.38 19.79 23.46
N LYS A 24 -12.76 18.62 23.20
CA LYS A 24 -11.44 18.25 23.72
C LYS A 24 -10.30 18.79 22.84
N ARG A 25 -9.39 19.58 23.43
CA ARG A 25 -8.09 19.96 22.82
C ARG A 25 -6.92 19.41 23.64
N ASN A 26 -5.85 19.01 22.95
CA ASN A 26 -4.54 18.77 23.57
C ASN A 26 -3.79 20.10 23.71
N ILE A 27 -2.98 20.25 24.75
CA ILE A 27 -2.18 21.47 25.01
C ILE A 27 -0.75 21.06 25.36
N ARG A 28 0.22 21.55 24.59
CA ARG A 28 1.58 21.82 25.07
C ARG A 28 1.81 23.34 25.00
N ASP A 29 1.76 23.95 26.19
CA ASP A 29 2.14 25.31 26.55
C ASP A 29 1.35 26.58 26.13
N ARG A 30 1.36 27.51 27.11
CA ARG A 30 1.09 28.96 27.15
C ARG A 30 -0.26 29.52 26.66
N ILE A 31 -1.01 30.05 27.63
CA ILE A 31 -2.25 30.81 27.47
C ILE A 31 -1.96 32.32 27.47
N SER A 32 -2.56 33.07 26.55
CA SER A 32 -2.78 34.53 26.69
C SER A 32 -4.07 34.98 26.00
N GLY A 33 -5.20 34.90 26.71
CA GLY A 33 -6.52 35.30 26.21
C GLY A 33 -7.64 34.71 27.07
N ARG A 34 -8.66 35.50 27.42
CA ARG A 34 -9.70 35.09 28.39
C ARG A 34 -10.84 34.29 27.75
N VAL A 35 -10.89 32.99 28.03
CA VAL A 35 -12.14 32.26 28.31
C VAL A 35 -11.86 31.38 29.54
N ALA A 36 -12.80 31.29 30.49
CA ALA A 36 -12.59 30.59 31.76
C ALA A 36 -13.51 29.37 31.89
N GLY A 37 -12.95 28.23 32.31
CA GLY A 37 -13.69 27.17 33.01
C GLY A 37 -14.41 26.09 32.18
N ALA A 38 -13.64 25.21 31.51
CA ALA A 38 -14.05 23.82 31.23
C ALA A 38 -12.81 22.95 30.96
N SER A 39 -12.79 21.68 31.42
CA SER A 39 -11.59 20.83 31.29
C SER A 39 -11.89 19.33 31.18
N ARG A 40 -11.27 18.67 30.18
CA ARG A 40 -11.12 17.21 29.96
C ARG A 40 -12.42 16.38 29.93
N LEU A 41 -12.81 15.81 28.78
CA LEU A 41 -14.06 15.03 28.65
C LEU A 41 -13.89 13.63 28.00
N VAL A 42 -14.20 12.57 28.77
CA VAL A 42 -14.87 11.26 28.47
C VAL A 42 -15.57 10.89 29.81
N ALA A 43 -16.65 10.10 29.83
CA ALA A 43 -17.47 9.93 31.04
C ALA A 43 -17.04 8.79 32.00
N SER A 44 -16.72 9.15 33.26
CA SER A 44 -16.68 8.27 34.45
C SER A 44 -17.91 8.53 35.36
N PRO A 45 -18.11 7.82 36.50
CA PRO A 45 -19.19 8.15 37.43
C PRO A 45 -18.94 9.43 38.26
N ASP A 46 -17.75 10.00 38.18
CA ASP A 46 -17.34 11.27 38.81
C ASP A 46 -17.65 12.48 37.90
N SER A 47 -18.32 12.22 36.77
CA SER A 47 -18.73 13.22 35.80
C SER A 47 -19.90 14.05 36.35
N GLN A 48 -19.67 15.35 36.57
CA GLN A 48 -20.61 16.25 37.21
C GLN A 48 -20.80 17.55 36.42
N ALA A 49 -21.99 18.14 36.48
CA ALA A 49 -22.26 19.49 35.99
C ALA A 49 -23.30 20.20 36.85
N THR A 50 -23.16 21.51 37.04
CA THR A 50 -24.13 22.34 37.76
C THR A 50 -25.01 23.11 36.78
N PHE A 51 -26.32 22.88 36.85
CA PHE A 51 -27.32 23.46 35.96
C PHE A 51 -28.20 24.50 36.68
N GLN A 52 -28.52 25.60 36.00
CA GLN A 52 -29.43 26.65 36.46
C GLN A 52 -30.35 27.07 35.31
N GLY A 53 -31.66 26.86 35.48
CA GLY A 53 -32.71 27.13 34.49
C GLY A 53 -33.84 26.08 34.49
N SER A 54 -35.05 26.45 34.10
CA SER A 54 -36.23 25.57 34.06
C SER A 54 -36.39 24.81 32.74
N GLY A 55 -36.49 23.48 32.79
CA GLY A 55 -36.82 22.69 31.61
C GLY A 55 -36.49 21.20 31.67
N SER A 56 -36.75 20.55 30.54
CA SER A 56 -36.23 19.22 30.20
C SER A 56 -35.03 19.39 29.27
N TYR A 57 -33.93 18.70 29.59
CA TYR A 57 -32.66 18.80 28.88
C TYR A 57 -32.25 17.45 28.31
N VAL A 58 -31.53 17.49 27.20
CA VAL A 58 -31.35 16.38 26.27
C VAL A 58 -29.88 16.34 25.90
N VAL A 59 -29.19 15.25 26.26
CA VAL A 59 -27.74 15.09 26.03
C VAL A 59 -27.50 14.13 24.88
N PHE A 60 -26.96 14.66 23.80
CA PHE A 60 -26.64 13.91 22.59
C PHE A 60 -25.22 13.36 22.61
N ASP A 61 -25.12 12.08 22.23
CA ASP A 61 -23.92 11.45 21.71
C ASP A 61 -23.89 11.57 20.17
N TRP A 62 -22.72 11.34 19.58
CA TRP A 62 -22.42 11.55 18.18
C TRP A 62 -22.75 10.35 17.29
N GLY A 63 -23.50 10.62 16.22
CA GLY A 63 -23.73 9.72 15.10
C GLY A 63 -24.27 10.50 13.90
N ARG A 64 -24.25 9.91 12.69
CA ARG A 64 -24.71 10.57 11.44
C ARG A 64 -26.17 11.06 11.50
N SER A 65 -26.96 10.64 12.49
CA SER A 65 -28.19 11.33 12.88
C SER A 65 -28.43 11.17 14.39
N PRO A 66 -28.74 12.26 15.13
CA PRO A 66 -29.03 12.22 16.57
C PRO A 66 -30.35 11.50 16.95
N LEU A 67 -31.06 10.96 15.96
CA LEU A 67 -32.28 10.14 16.10
C LEU A 67 -32.15 8.77 15.38
N LYS A 68 -30.92 8.33 15.10
CA LYS A 68 -30.58 7.05 14.45
C LYS A 68 -29.27 6.48 15.03
N LEU A 69 -29.20 6.39 16.35
CA LEU A 69 -28.18 5.63 17.07
C LEU A 69 -28.82 4.32 17.50
N ASP A 70 -28.10 3.21 17.35
CA ASP A 70 -28.53 1.91 17.85
C ASP A 70 -27.31 1.05 18.16
N ASP A 71 -26.69 1.37 19.27
CA ASP A 71 -25.76 0.48 19.95
C ASP A 71 -26.50 -0.33 21.04
N SER A 72 -27.85 -0.31 21.08
CA SER A 72 -28.61 -0.80 22.24
C SER A 72 -28.47 -2.31 22.49
N CYS A 73 -28.69 -2.74 23.73
CA CYS A 73 -28.36 -4.09 24.19
C CYS A 73 -29.15 -5.24 23.49
N GLN A 74 -30.18 -4.92 22.71
CA GLN A 74 -30.79 -5.85 21.74
C GLN A 74 -30.87 -5.18 20.36
N PRO A 75 -30.49 -5.86 19.27
CA PRO A 75 -30.45 -5.27 17.93
C PRO A 75 -31.86 -4.91 17.43
N ALA A 76 -32.13 -3.61 17.24
CA ALA A 76 -33.44 -3.10 16.86
C ALA A 76 -33.50 -2.75 15.37
N ARG A 77 -34.32 -3.47 14.58
CA ARG A 77 -34.45 -3.28 13.11
C ARG A 77 -34.77 -1.83 12.67
N LEU A 78 -35.27 -0.98 13.56
CA LEU A 78 -35.63 0.42 13.30
C LEU A 78 -34.65 1.45 13.90
N GLN A 79 -33.56 1.01 14.53
CA GLN A 79 -32.54 1.85 15.17
C GLN A 79 -33.10 2.95 16.09
N ASN A 80 -34.05 2.58 16.96
CA ASN A 80 -34.87 3.51 17.73
C ASN A 80 -35.05 3.14 19.22
N TRP A 81 -34.25 2.18 19.70
CA TRP A 81 -34.25 1.74 21.10
C TRP A 81 -33.24 2.51 21.95
N ASP A 82 -32.08 2.91 21.38
CA ASP A 82 -31.24 3.90 22.05
C ASP A 82 -31.85 5.30 21.91
N ARG A 83 -32.30 5.86 23.04
CA ARG A 83 -32.87 7.21 23.12
C ARG A 83 -31.93 8.15 23.83
N ILE A 84 -32.03 9.42 23.42
CA ILE A 84 -31.23 10.53 23.90
C ILE A 84 -31.36 10.65 25.42
N GLN A 85 -30.24 10.78 26.13
CA GLN A 85 -30.26 10.83 27.60
C GLN A 85 -30.96 12.12 28.05
N THR A 86 -32.13 11.96 28.67
CA THR A 86 -32.99 13.08 29.07
C THR A 86 -32.91 13.29 30.58
N PHE A 87 -32.71 14.54 31.00
CA PHE A 87 -32.58 14.95 32.39
C PHE A 87 -33.57 16.08 32.71
N HIS A 88 -34.17 16.02 33.91
CA HIS A 88 -35.01 17.09 34.45
C HIS A 88 -34.29 17.77 35.60
N VAL A 89 -34.02 19.08 35.47
CA VAL A 89 -33.35 19.87 36.51
C VAL A 89 -34.42 20.54 37.39
N PRO A 90 -34.33 20.48 38.74
CA PRO A 90 -35.26 21.19 39.62
C PRO A 90 -35.13 22.72 39.48
N ARG A 91 -36.24 23.44 39.69
CA ARG A 91 -36.51 24.83 39.27
C ARG A 91 -35.63 25.97 39.87
N ALA A 92 -34.43 25.70 40.38
CA ALA A 92 -33.52 26.74 40.90
C ALA A 92 -32.08 26.51 40.45
N THR A 93 -31.40 25.52 41.02
CA THR A 93 -30.05 25.09 40.66
C THR A 93 -29.86 23.64 41.10
N GLY A 94 -29.08 22.84 40.36
CA GLY A 94 -28.81 21.45 40.74
C GLY A 94 -27.48 20.94 40.20
N LEU A 95 -26.79 20.15 41.03
CA LEU A 95 -25.67 19.31 40.63
C LEU A 95 -26.22 18.01 40.02
N LEU A 96 -25.69 17.61 38.87
CA LEU A 96 -26.07 16.39 38.18
C LEU A 96 -24.83 15.54 37.94
N THR A 97 -24.84 14.32 38.51
CA THR A 97 -23.78 13.32 38.39
C THR A 97 -24.28 12.17 37.51
N GLN A 98 -23.47 11.72 36.55
CA GLN A 98 -23.80 10.54 35.75
C GLN A 98 -23.58 9.26 36.57
N THR A 99 -24.64 8.51 36.88
CA THR A 99 -24.50 7.27 37.66
C THR A 99 -23.77 6.18 36.87
N VAL A 100 -23.19 5.20 37.56
CA VAL A 100 -22.48 4.07 36.93
C VAL A 100 -23.36 3.38 35.88
N GLY A 101 -24.59 3.00 36.24
CA GLY A 101 -25.54 2.40 35.31
C GLY A 101 -25.84 3.26 34.08
N GLN A 102 -25.86 4.59 34.24
CA GLN A 102 -26.10 5.54 33.15
C GLN A 102 -24.84 5.94 32.37
N GLN A 103 -23.66 5.38 32.67
CA GLN A 103 -22.46 5.58 31.85
C GLN A 103 -22.72 5.18 30.40
N ARG A 104 -22.20 5.97 29.47
CA ARG A 104 -22.13 5.62 28.04
C ARG A 104 -20.67 5.72 27.59
N GLY A 105 -20.24 4.86 26.67
CA GLY A 105 -18.82 4.67 26.37
C GLY A 105 -18.26 5.54 25.25
N GLY A 106 -17.20 6.29 25.55
CA GLY A 106 -16.23 6.84 24.60
C GLY A 106 -16.75 7.99 23.71
N PHE A 107 -16.43 9.24 24.07
CA PHE A 107 -16.86 10.43 23.32
C PHE A 107 -15.72 11.45 23.14
N ARG A 108 -15.75 12.23 22.05
CA ARG A 108 -14.87 13.41 21.87
C ARG A 108 -15.53 14.73 22.27
N PHE A 109 -16.86 14.77 22.25
CA PHE A 109 -17.66 15.96 22.52
C PHE A 109 -18.81 15.64 23.48
N LEU A 110 -19.21 16.61 24.31
CA LEU A 110 -20.46 16.57 25.06
C LEU A 110 -21.42 17.59 24.45
N THR A 111 -22.58 17.14 23.98
CA THR A 111 -23.59 18.00 23.35
C THR A 111 -24.84 18.08 24.23
N ILE A 112 -25.10 19.26 24.80
CA ILE A 112 -26.23 19.51 25.68
C ILE A 112 -27.23 20.41 24.95
N VAL A 113 -28.49 19.99 24.94
CA VAL A 113 -29.57 20.67 24.22
C VAL A 113 -30.77 20.87 25.13
N SER A 114 -31.42 22.03 25.04
CA SER A 114 -32.67 22.28 25.77
C SER A 114 -33.89 22.24 24.85
N ALA A 115 -34.95 21.62 25.34
CA ALA A 115 -36.30 21.76 24.79
C ALA A 115 -37.04 23.00 25.34
N SER A 116 -36.46 23.70 26.32
CA SER A 116 -37.01 24.95 26.88
C SER A 116 -36.69 26.16 26.02
N ALA A 117 -37.53 27.18 26.12
CA ALA A 117 -37.23 28.53 25.64
C ALA A 117 -36.46 29.36 26.70
N ASP A 118 -36.43 28.91 27.95
CA ASP A 118 -35.72 29.57 29.04
C ASP A 118 -34.18 29.52 28.82
N PRO A 119 -33.42 30.55 29.25
CA PRO A 119 -31.96 30.49 29.24
C PRO A 119 -31.42 29.38 30.14
N LEU A 120 -30.55 28.54 29.59
CA LEU A 120 -29.81 27.52 30.33
C LEU A 120 -28.42 28.03 30.70
N THR A 121 -28.12 28.11 31.99
CA THR A 121 -26.75 28.29 32.48
C THR A 121 -26.19 26.94 32.95
N ILE A 122 -24.99 26.61 32.48
CA ILE A 122 -24.24 25.40 32.86
C ILE A 122 -22.89 25.85 33.41
N SER A 123 -22.46 25.28 34.53
CA SER A 123 -21.22 25.63 35.21
C SER A 123 -20.60 24.38 35.87
N ASN A 124 -19.33 24.49 36.29
CA ASN A 124 -18.61 23.44 37.04
C ASN A 124 -18.71 22.05 36.39
N ILE A 125 -18.42 21.97 35.08
CA ILE A 125 -18.44 20.70 34.34
C ILE A 125 -17.12 19.96 34.55
N SER A 126 -17.21 18.72 35.03
CA SER A 126 -16.13 17.74 35.13
C SER A 126 -16.53 16.43 34.45
N LEU A 127 -15.58 15.77 33.79
CA LEU A 127 -15.66 14.39 33.29
C LEU A 127 -14.27 13.76 33.54
N ALA A 128 -14.19 12.46 33.82
CA ALA A 128 -12.90 11.77 33.95
C ALA A 128 -12.72 10.70 32.85
N ILE A 129 -11.56 10.74 32.18
CA ILE A 129 -11.27 9.89 31.03
C ILE A 129 -10.73 8.53 31.51
N THR A 130 -11.23 7.42 30.96
CA THR A 130 -11.01 6.07 31.52
C THR A 130 -10.41 5.06 30.53
N PHE A 131 -9.47 5.45 29.66
CA PHE A 131 -8.73 4.45 28.85
C PHE A 131 -7.73 3.65 29.70
N MET A 132 -7.27 4.22 30.82
CA MET A 132 -6.54 3.55 31.90
C MET A 132 -7.19 3.96 33.22
N PRO A 133 -8.28 3.30 33.67
CA PRO A 133 -9.08 3.72 34.83
C PRO A 133 -8.39 3.47 36.19
N HIS A 134 -7.11 3.10 36.16
CA HIS A 134 -6.24 2.84 37.32
C HIS A 134 -5.03 3.80 37.35
N TRP A 135 -4.97 4.78 36.44
CA TRP A 135 -3.90 5.79 36.37
C TRP A 135 -4.38 7.14 36.90
N ASP A 136 -3.83 7.58 38.04
CA ASP A 136 -4.16 8.87 38.66
C ASP A 136 -3.75 10.09 37.81
N ASP A 137 -2.71 9.96 36.97
CA ASP A 137 -2.30 11.03 36.05
C ASP A 137 -2.04 10.56 34.62
N LEU A 138 -3.08 10.67 33.79
CA LEU A 138 -3.04 10.45 32.36
C LEU A 138 -2.09 11.39 31.58
N ARG A 139 -1.41 12.35 32.21
CA ARG A 139 -0.30 13.12 31.60
C ARG A 139 1.02 12.33 31.56
N ALA A 140 1.16 11.27 32.35
CA ALA A 140 2.31 10.37 32.31
C ALA A 140 2.27 9.38 31.13
N TYR A 141 1.17 9.35 30.38
CA TYR A 141 0.97 8.51 29.21
C TYR A 141 2.07 8.76 28.14
N PRO A 142 2.89 7.75 27.78
CA PRO A 142 4.03 7.93 26.88
C PRO A 142 3.65 7.81 25.40
N GLY A 143 2.51 7.18 25.09
CA GLY A 143 2.07 6.93 23.72
C GLY A 143 1.62 8.19 22.98
N TYR A 144 1.65 8.12 21.65
CA TYR A 144 1.03 9.10 20.77
C TYR A 144 0.42 8.38 19.57
N PHE A 145 -0.64 8.97 19.02
CA PHE A 145 -1.21 8.53 17.75
C PHE A 145 -1.02 9.64 16.73
N PHE A 146 -0.38 9.31 15.63
CA PHE A 146 -0.29 10.16 14.45
C PHE A 146 -1.26 9.64 13.39
N ALA A 147 -2.07 10.53 12.85
CA ALA A 147 -2.86 10.30 11.65
C ALA A 147 -2.72 11.58 10.81
N PRO A 148 -2.22 11.50 9.56
CA PRO A 148 -2.17 12.67 8.70
C PRO A 148 -3.60 13.15 8.41
N ASP A 149 -3.79 14.46 8.29
CA ASP A 149 -4.98 15.05 7.67
C ASP A 149 -4.66 15.21 6.17
N PRO A 150 -5.04 14.27 5.29
CA PRO A 150 -4.53 14.21 3.92
C PRO A 150 -5.03 15.37 3.05
N GLY A 151 -6.06 16.09 3.52
CA GLY A 151 -6.51 17.35 2.96
C GLY A 151 -7.14 18.17 4.06
N PHE A 152 -6.42 19.18 4.55
CA PHE A 152 -6.87 20.12 5.57
C PHE A 152 -8.29 20.62 5.21
N HIS A 153 -9.30 20.11 5.94
CA HIS A 153 -10.76 20.23 5.74
C HIS A 153 -11.55 18.93 5.43
N ASP A 154 -10.99 17.72 5.47
CA ASP A 154 -11.80 16.48 5.42
C ASP A 154 -12.89 16.48 6.52
N ILE A 155 -14.15 16.46 6.07
CA ILE A 155 -15.34 16.57 6.93
C ILE A 155 -15.60 15.30 7.75
N ASP A 156 -15.13 14.14 7.30
CA ASP A 156 -15.19 12.88 8.02
C ASP A 156 -13.83 12.55 8.69
N PHE A 157 -12.82 13.44 8.68
CA PHE A 157 -11.53 13.25 9.38
C PHE A 157 -11.71 12.94 10.88
N LEU A 158 -12.66 13.63 11.52
CA LEU A 158 -13.03 13.40 12.91
C LEU A 158 -13.75 12.05 13.11
N THR A 159 -14.44 11.55 12.08
CA THR A 159 -15.15 10.26 12.05
C THR A 159 -14.16 9.12 11.86
N LYS A 160 -13.19 9.34 10.96
CA LYS A 160 -12.00 8.51 10.73
C LYS A 160 -11.21 8.38 12.03
N ILE A 161 -10.69 9.47 12.61
CA ILE A 161 -9.99 9.47 13.92
C ILE A 161 -10.78 8.73 15.03
N TRP A 162 -12.12 8.76 14.99
CA TRP A 162 -12.92 8.02 15.97
C TRP A 162 -12.95 6.51 15.73
N HIS A 163 -13.00 6.05 14.48
CA HIS A 163 -12.80 4.62 14.14
C HIS A 163 -11.34 4.18 14.31
N TYR A 164 -10.38 5.07 14.08
CA TYR A 164 -8.93 4.82 14.27
C TYR A 164 -8.56 4.68 15.74
N ARG A 165 -9.49 4.93 16.67
CA ARG A 165 -9.33 4.54 18.07
C ARG A 165 -9.55 3.03 18.18
N VAL A 166 -8.52 2.31 17.75
CA VAL A 166 -7.90 1.18 18.45
C VAL A 166 -8.64 0.91 19.77
N GLN A 167 -9.28 -0.25 19.86
CA GLN A 167 -10.18 -0.63 20.94
C GLN A 167 -9.41 -0.82 22.27
N THR A 168 -9.01 0.29 22.90
CA THR A 168 -8.63 0.36 24.32
C THR A 168 -9.90 0.20 25.16
N ASN A 169 -10.52 -0.96 25.05
CA ASN A 169 -11.78 -1.32 25.68
C ASN A 169 -11.53 -1.68 27.15
N THR A 170 -10.92 -0.76 27.88
CA THR A 170 -10.53 -0.93 29.27
C THR A 170 -11.58 -0.32 30.16
N ILE A 171 -12.20 -1.11 31.04
CA ILE A 171 -13.23 -0.63 31.97
C ILE A 171 -12.93 -1.07 33.41
N PRO A 172 -13.37 -0.32 34.44
CA PRO A 172 -13.43 -0.85 35.79
C PRO A 172 -14.41 -2.05 35.85
N PRO A 173 -14.11 -3.15 36.58
CA PRO A 173 -14.92 -4.37 36.56
C PRO A 173 -16.38 -4.20 36.99
N HIS A 174 -16.68 -3.18 37.81
CA HIS A 174 -18.02 -2.85 38.28
C HIS A 174 -18.83 -1.98 37.31
N THR A 175 -18.36 -1.84 36.06
CA THR A 175 -19.01 -1.01 35.02
C THR A 175 -19.40 -1.79 33.76
N ALA A 176 -19.47 -3.12 33.87
CA ALA A 176 -19.91 -3.98 32.76
C ALA A 176 -21.42 -3.83 32.50
N ARG A 177 -21.88 -4.33 31.36
CA ARG A 177 -23.28 -4.23 30.94
C ARG A 177 -24.15 -5.24 31.70
N GLN A 178 -25.29 -4.81 32.24
CA GLN A 178 -26.27 -5.70 32.86
C GLN A 178 -26.88 -6.67 31.85
N GLU A 179 -27.01 -7.93 32.26
CA GLU A 179 -27.80 -8.94 31.55
C GLU A 179 -28.70 -9.70 32.55
N PRO A 180 -30.00 -9.90 32.23
CA PRO A 180 -30.68 -9.48 31.00
C PRO A 180 -30.87 -7.96 30.90
N CYS A 181 -30.85 -7.46 29.65
CA CYS A 181 -31.24 -6.10 29.25
C CYS A 181 -32.35 -5.44 30.10
N PRO A 182 -32.21 -4.14 30.45
CA PRO A 182 -33.28 -3.35 31.07
C PRO A 182 -34.57 -3.32 30.24
N ALA A 183 -35.70 -3.61 30.88
CA ALA A 183 -37.01 -3.64 30.23
C ALA A 183 -37.43 -2.24 29.72
N GLY A 184 -37.84 -2.16 28.45
CA GLY A 184 -38.27 -0.92 27.79
C GLY A 184 -37.26 -0.30 26.82
N GLY A 185 -36.03 -0.84 26.75
CA GLY A 185 -34.95 -0.34 25.90
C GLY A 185 -34.12 0.74 26.60
N GLY A 186 -32.80 0.57 26.58
CA GLY A 186 -31.86 1.45 27.27
C GLY A 186 -30.57 0.75 27.68
N TRP A 187 -29.93 1.28 28.71
CA TRP A 187 -28.59 0.90 29.15
C TRP A 187 -28.54 0.80 30.67
N SER A 188 -27.80 -0.20 31.18
CA SER A 188 -27.34 -0.21 32.57
C SER A 188 -25.94 -0.82 32.60
N ASN A 189 -24.94 0.02 32.85
CA ASN A 189 -23.52 -0.32 32.84
C ASN A 189 -22.93 -0.37 34.26
N ASP A 190 -23.65 -1.04 35.18
CA ASP A 190 -23.34 -1.25 36.60
C ASP A 190 -23.28 -2.72 37.02
N ALA A 191 -23.04 -3.62 36.05
CA ALA A 191 -22.80 -5.03 36.33
C ALA A 191 -21.33 -5.30 36.69
N LEU A 192 -21.11 -6.46 37.33
CA LEU A 192 -19.77 -6.96 37.61
C LEU A 192 -19.29 -7.85 36.44
N GLY A 193 -18.36 -7.33 35.64
CA GLY A 193 -17.73 -8.04 34.51
C GLY A 193 -16.77 -9.16 34.91
N GLY A 194 -16.54 -9.33 36.22
CA GLY A 194 -15.77 -10.43 36.77
C GLY A 194 -15.14 -10.08 38.13
N ALA A 195 -14.65 -11.10 38.83
CA ALA A 195 -13.87 -10.91 40.05
C ALA A 195 -12.42 -10.51 39.70
N ALA A 196 -12.20 -9.22 39.41
CA ALA A 196 -10.90 -8.59 39.23
C ALA A 196 -10.75 -7.39 40.18
N THR A 197 -9.52 -7.08 40.58
CA THR A 197 -9.21 -5.96 41.49
C THR A 197 -8.80 -4.69 40.75
N GLY A 198 -8.18 -4.82 39.58
CA GLY A 198 -7.87 -3.72 38.67
C GLY A 198 -8.80 -3.68 37.45
N PRO A 199 -8.44 -2.97 36.37
CA PRO A 199 -9.24 -2.89 35.14
C PRO A 199 -9.45 -4.25 34.46
N ILE A 200 -10.43 -4.35 33.56
CA ILE A 200 -10.61 -5.46 32.62
C ILE A 200 -10.73 -4.95 31.18
N LEU A 201 -10.23 -5.77 30.25
CA LEU A 201 -10.36 -5.63 28.80
C LEU A 201 -11.64 -6.31 28.31
N VAL A 202 -12.46 -5.60 27.51
CA VAL A 202 -13.79 -6.05 27.03
C VAL A 202 -13.96 -5.90 25.51
N ASP A 203 -15.05 -6.40 24.93
CA ASP A 203 -15.51 -5.91 23.62
C ASP A 203 -16.31 -4.60 23.80
N GLY A 204 -16.23 -3.73 22.80
CA GLY A 204 -16.89 -2.45 22.66
C GLY A 204 -17.17 -1.72 23.96
N ALA A 205 -16.26 -0.84 24.40
CA ALA A 205 -16.45 0.02 25.58
C ALA A 205 -17.76 0.85 25.59
N LYS A 206 -18.42 0.97 24.43
CA LYS A 206 -19.75 1.55 24.25
C LYS A 206 -20.90 0.53 24.28
N ARG A 207 -20.74 -0.67 23.70
CA ARG A 207 -21.85 -1.58 23.32
C ARG A 207 -21.97 -2.82 24.20
N ASP A 208 -20.98 -3.71 24.14
CA ASP A 208 -21.11 -5.06 24.70
C ASP A 208 -20.44 -5.21 26.07
N ARG A 209 -19.41 -4.41 26.39
CA ARG A 209 -18.87 -4.14 27.75
C ARG A 209 -18.55 -5.38 28.62
N ASN A 210 -18.39 -6.53 27.99
CA ASN A 210 -18.05 -7.81 28.62
C ASN A 210 -16.75 -8.38 28.05
N ILE A 211 -16.08 -9.26 28.78
CA ILE A 211 -14.82 -9.87 28.32
C ILE A 211 -15.13 -10.85 27.18
N TRP A 212 -14.55 -10.67 26.00
CA TRP A 212 -14.68 -11.59 24.87
C TRP A 212 -13.29 -12.10 24.44
N PRO A 213 -12.94 -13.37 24.74
CA PRO A 213 -11.59 -13.87 24.49
C PRO A 213 -11.16 -13.97 23.03
N GLY A 214 -12.10 -14.00 22.08
CA GLY A 214 -11.77 -13.98 20.65
C GLY A 214 -10.99 -12.72 20.26
N ASP A 215 -11.41 -11.58 20.80
CA ASP A 215 -10.80 -10.29 20.51
C ASP A 215 -9.41 -10.15 21.16
N CYS A 216 -9.14 -10.91 22.24
CA CYS A 216 -7.82 -10.95 22.88
C CYS A 216 -6.70 -11.39 21.92
N GLY A 217 -7.01 -12.02 20.78
CA GLY A 217 -6.06 -12.26 19.70
C GLY A 217 -5.45 -10.98 19.11
N ILE A 218 -6.20 -9.88 19.09
CA ILE A 218 -5.79 -8.55 18.58
C ILE A 218 -5.60 -7.57 19.74
N SER A 219 -6.57 -7.49 20.66
CA SER A 219 -6.60 -6.48 21.72
C SER A 219 -5.44 -6.61 22.72
N THR A 220 -4.93 -7.82 22.99
CA THR A 220 -3.70 -8.02 23.80
C THR A 220 -2.48 -7.29 23.22
N HIS A 221 -2.24 -7.44 21.91
CA HIS A 221 -1.14 -6.77 21.21
C HIS A 221 -1.36 -5.26 21.15
N THR A 222 -2.63 -4.89 20.97
CA THR A 222 -3.07 -3.50 20.86
C THR A 222 -2.92 -2.75 22.18
N GLU A 223 -3.22 -3.38 23.33
CA GLU A 223 -3.03 -2.84 24.68
C GLU A 223 -1.55 -2.52 24.94
N LEU A 224 -0.66 -3.48 24.62
CA LEU A 224 0.79 -3.29 24.73
C LEU A 224 1.29 -2.08 23.92
N VAL A 225 0.92 -1.98 22.64
CA VAL A 225 1.42 -0.92 21.74
C VAL A 225 0.75 0.43 22.03
N ALA A 226 -0.57 0.44 22.28
CA ALA A 226 -1.33 1.67 22.47
C ALA A 226 -1.15 2.30 23.87
N LEU A 227 -0.99 1.46 24.90
CA LEU A 227 -1.03 1.87 26.30
C LEU A 227 0.27 1.62 27.07
N SER A 228 1.18 0.77 26.56
CA SER A 228 2.32 0.24 27.32
C SER A 228 1.88 -0.44 28.64
N ASP A 229 0.71 -1.08 28.60
CA ASP A 229 -0.01 -1.68 29.73
C ASP A 229 -0.48 -3.09 29.33
N MET A 230 -0.62 -3.94 30.34
CA MET A 230 -1.01 -5.34 30.24
C MET A 230 -1.87 -5.79 31.44
N GLU A 231 -2.16 -4.92 32.42
CA GLU A 231 -2.99 -5.26 33.57
C GLU A 231 -4.46 -5.56 33.19
N PRO A 232 -5.14 -4.77 32.33
CA PRO A 232 -6.46 -5.12 31.80
C PRO A 232 -6.50 -6.50 31.13
N THR A 233 -5.52 -6.82 30.27
CA THR A 233 -5.36 -8.16 29.68
C THR A 233 -5.22 -9.24 30.75
N LYS A 234 -4.30 -9.07 31.71
CA LYS A 234 -4.06 -10.02 32.82
C LYS A 234 -5.34 -10.33 33.57
N ASN A 235 -6.05 -9.28 33.99
CA ASN A 235 -7.25 -9.37 34.79
C ASN A 235 -8.40 -10.03 34.02
N SER A 236 -8.56 -9.73 32.72
CA SER A 236 -9.55 -10.41 31.87
C SER A 236 -9.27 -11.90 31.72
N LEU A 237 -8.02 -12.28 31.43
CA LEU A 237 -7.62 -13.69 31.36
C LEU A 237 -7.82 -14.41 32.71
N MET A 238 -7.49 -13.76 33.83
CA MET A 238 -7.77 -14.29 35.17
C MET A 238 -9.27 -14.53 35.40
N VAL A 239 -10.16 -13.65 34.93
CA VAL A 239 -11.62 -13.87 35.03
C VAL A 239 -12.02 -15.10 34.22
N MET A 240 -11.52 -15.27 32.99
CA MET A 240 -11.85 -16.45 32.16
C MET A 240 -11.42 -17.77 32.80
N PHE A 241 -10.21 -17.83 33.40
CA PHE A 241 -9.78 -19.04 34.12
C PHE A 241 -10.54 -19.26 35.44
N ARG A 242 -11.12 -18.21 36.03
CA ARG A 242 -11.98 -18.31 37.23
C ARG A 242 -13.39 -18.81 36.90
N THR A 243 -13.88 -18.61 35.67
CA THR A 243 -15.18 -19.13 35.20
C THR A 243 -15.07 -20.44 34.40
N GLN A 244 -13.88 -21.06 34.34
CA GLN A 244 -13.66 -22.36 33.69
C GLN A 244 -14.53 -23.47 34.30
N ASN A 245 -15.08 -24.34 33.44
CA ASN A 245 -15.68 -25.60 33.87
C ASN A 245 -14.57 -26.53 34.38
N LEU A 246 -14.47 -26.69 35.71
CA LEU A 246 -13.40 -27.47 36.36
C LEU A 246 -13.43 -28.98 36.03
N THR A 247 -14.56 -29.49 35.54
CA THR A 247 -14.75 -30.91 35.18
C THR A 247 -14.32 -31.20 33.74
N THR A 248 -14.71 -30.35 32.77
CA THR A 248 -14.37 -30.55 31.35
C THR A 248 -13.08 -29.86 30.93
N GLY A 249 -12.69 -28.78 31.59
CA GLY A 249 -11.63 -27.87 31.16
C GLY A 249 -12.09 -26.76 30.20
N ALA A 250 -13.35 -26.75 29.77
CA ALA A 250 -13.86 -25.72 28.88
C ALA A 250 -13.86 -24.32 29.53
N LEU A 251 -13.34 -23.33 28.82
CA LEU A 251 -13.53 -21.91 29.15
C LEU A 251 -14.85 -21.40 28.53
N GLN A 252 -15.35 -20.28 29.03
CA GLN A 252 -16.46 -19.55 28.43
C GLN A 252 -15.97 -18.77 27.18
N TYR A 253 -16.87 -18.47 26.24
CA TYR A 253 -16.56 -17.60 25.09
C TYR A 253 -16.92 -16.13 25.32
N SER A 254 -17.62 -15.82 26.41
CA SER A 254 -17.79 -14.47 26.93
C SER A 254 -17.77 -14.53 28.45
N GLY A 255 -17.06 -13.63 29.11
CA GLY A 255 -17.01 -13.51 30.55
C GLY A 255 -18.32 -12.98 31.16
N PRO A 256 -18.32 -12.72 32.48
CA PRO A 256 -19.48 -12.17 33.18
C PRO A 256 -19.93 -10.80 32.66
N PRO A 257 -21.23 -10.45 32.83
CA PRO A 257 -22.31 -11.33 33.29
C PRO A 257 -22.82 -12.34 32.24
N LEU A 258 -22.45 -12.24 30.96
CA LEU A 258 -22.96 -13.13 29.89
C LEU A 258 -22.61 -14.62 30.10
N ASN A 259 -21.36 -14.95 30.47
CA ASN A 259 -20.93 -16.31 30.83
C ASN A 259 -21.15 -17.41 29.75
N ASN A 260 -21.37 -17.05 28.48
CA ASN A 260 -21.76 -18.01 27.43
C ASN A 260 -20.71 -19.09 27.15
N GLN A 261 -21.17 -20.27 26.73
CA GLN A 261 -20.35 -21.48 26.51
C GLN A 261 -20.61 -22.11 25.13
N GLY A 262 -19.59 -22.81 24.62
CA GLY A 262 -19.70 -23.61 23.39
C GLY A 262 -19.02 -23.02 22.15
N SER A 263 -17.82 -22.46 22.30
CA SER A 263 -16.95 -22.12 21.16
C SER A 263 -15.53 -22.62 21.44
N ASP A 264 -14.99 -23.43 20.52
CA ASP A 264 -13.61 -23.93 20.50
C ASP A 264 -12.58 -22.85 20.15
N THR A 265 -12.93 -21.95 19.23
CA THR A 265 -12.14 -20.79 18.77
C THR A 265 -11.84 -19.83 19.92
N TYR A 266 -12.84 -19.45 20.73
CA TYR A 266 -12.67 -18.51 21.84
C TYR A 266 -11.94 -19.14 23.04
N ILE A 267 -12.12 -20.44 23.29
CA ILE A 267 -11.27 -21.17 24.25
C ILE A 267 -9.81 -21.16 23.78
N SER A 268 -9.57 -21.36 22.48
CA SER A 268 -8.21 -21.32 21.90
C SER A 268 -7.58 -19.93 22.00
N TRP A 269 -8.33 -18.87 21.72
CA TRP A 269 -7.84 -17.49 21.86
C TRP A 269 -7.54 -17.10 23.32
N SER A 270 -8.30 -17.59 24.29
CA SER A 270 -7.97 -17.43 25.72
C SER A 270 -6.58 -17.98 26.05
N LEU A 271 -6.20 -19.11 25.45
CA LEU A 271 -4.90 -19.75 25.65
C LEU A 271 -3.78 -18.99 24.94
N ILE A 272 -4.00 -18.58 23.69
CA ILE A 272 -3.04 -17.78 22.90
C ILE A 272 -2.78 -16.41 23.59
N GLY A 273 -3.83 -15.73 24.06
CA GLY A 273 -3.70 -14.48 24.82
C GLY A 273 -2.91 -14.65 26.12
N THR A 274 -3.06 -15.79 26.80
CA THR A 274 -2.29 -16.14 28.00
C THR A 274 -0.80 -16.37 27.69
N HIS A 275 -0.48 -17.03 26.58
CA HIS A 275 0.91 -17.17 26.12
C HIS A 275 1.51 -15.81 25.71
N ASN A 276 0.76 -14.99 24.99
CA ASN A 276 1.19 -13.65 24.56
C ASN A 276 1.44 -12.71 25.75
N TYR A 277 0.52 -12.67 26.73
CA TYR A 277 0.72 -11.91 27.97
C TYR A 277 2.03 -12.33 28.67
N PHE A 278 2.32 -13.63 28.76
CA PHE A 278 3.58 -14.11 29.32
C PHE A 278 4.80 -13.75 28.47
N LEU A 279 4.70 -13.85 27.15
CA LEU A 279 5.76 -13.47 26.20
C LEU A 279 6.17 -11.99 26.34
N TYR A 280 5.21 -11.10 26.64
CA TYR A 280 5.46 -9.66 26.76
C TYR A 280 5.84 -9.20 28.17
N THR A 281 5.44 -9.92 29.22
CA THR A 281 5.66 -9.51 30.62
C THR A 281 6.69 -10.34 31.38
N GLY A 282 6.95 -11.59 30.96
CA GLY A 282 7.71 -12.55 31.75
C GLY A 282 7.05 -12.97 33.07
N ASP A 283 5.76 -12.68 33.28
CA ASP A 283 5.04 -12.90 34.54
C ASP A 283 4.77 -14.40 34.80
N LEU A 284 5.79 -15.03 35.39
CA LEU A 284 5.78 -16.42 35.78
C LEU A 284 4.78 -16.74 36.90
N ASP A 285 4.43 -15.78 37.76
CA ASP A 285 3.56 -16.04 38.91
C ASP A 285 2.09 -16.04 38.51
N PHE A 286 1.67 -15.18 37.56
CA PHE A 286 0.41 -15.36 36.85
C PHE A 286 0.35 -16.75 36.19
N ILE A 287 1.35 -17.13 35.40
CA ILE A 287 1.36 -18.42 34.70
C ILE A 287 1.31 -19.60 35.69
N LYS A 288 2.07 -19.59 36.78
CA LYS A 288 1.97 -20.59 37.86
C LYS A 288 0.55 -20.67 38.42
N SER A 289 -0.10 -19.52 38.66
CA SER A 289 -1.45 -19.46 39.25
C SER A 289 -2.55 -20.05 38.35
N VAL A 290 -2.42 -19.91 37.02
CA VAL A 290 -3.41 -20.45 36.06
C VAL A 290 -3.01 -21.79 35.45
N TRP A 291 -1.78 -22.28 35.66
CA TRP A 291 -1.22 -23.42 34.90
C TRP A 291 -2.10 -24.68 34.90
N ALA A 292 -2.69 -25.04 36.04
CA ALA A 292 -3.56 -26.23 36.14
C ALA A 292 -4.87 -26.07 35.34
N ASN A 293 -5.38 -24.84 35.21
CA ASN A 293 -6.56 -24.50 34.44
C ASN A 293 -6.19 -24.41 32.94
N TYR A 294 -5.03 -23.83 32.62
CA TYR A 294 -4.43 -23.80 31.27
C TYR A 294 -4.27 -25.21 30.70
N THR A 295 -3.64 -26.13 31.44
CA THR A 295 -3.46 -27.53 31.01
C THR A 295 -4.78 -28.26 30.81
N LYS A 296 -5.82 -27.96 31.60
CA LYS A 296 -7.17 -28.53 31.42
C LYS A 296 -7.85 -28.01 30.16
N ALA A 297 -7.71 -26.73 29.85
CA ALA A 297 -8.28 -26.14 28.63
C ALA A 297 -7.58 -26.63 27.36
N VAL A 298 -6.25 -26.82 27.39
CA VAL A 298 -5.53 -27.52 26.31
C VAL A 298 -6.06 -28.95 26.15
N GLY A 299 -6.17 -29.72 27.24
CA GLY A 299 -6.73 -31.07 27.21
C GLY A 299 -8.18 -31.15 26.70
N PHE A 300 -9.01 -30.14 26.97
CA PHE A 300 -10.37 -30.03 26.44
C PHE A 300 -10.40 -29.84 24.91
N LEU A 301 -9.46 -29.07 24.36
CA LEU A 301 -9.33 -28.89 22.92
C LEU A 301 -8.71 -30.14 22.26
N GLU A 302 -7.70 -30.74 22.87
CA GLU A 302 -7.09 -31.98 22.36
C GLU A 302 -8.03 -33.19 22.42
N GLY A 303 -8.93 -33.26 23.40
CA GLY A 303 -9.96 -34.29 23.50
C GLY A 303 -11.01 -34.28 22.38
N GLN A 304 -11.00 -33.25 21.52
CA GLN A 304 -11.83 -33.17 20.31
C GLN A 304 -11.09 -33.62 19.04
N VAL A 305 -9.82 -34.02 19.15
CA VAL A 305 -9.03 -34.55 18.03
C VAL A 305 -9.40 -36.01 17.79
N ASP A 306 -9.86 -36.34 16.58
CA ASP A 306 -10.23 -37.70 16.20
C ASP A 306 -9.08 -38.46 15.50
N LEU A 307 -9.37 -39.65 14.98
CA LEU A 307 -8.40 -40.55 14.34
C LEU A 307 -7.72 -39.95 13.08
N THR A 308 -8.22 -38.86 12.52
CA THR A 308 -7.55 -38.11 11.44
C THR A 308 -6.35 -37.30 11.93
N GLY A 309 -6.25 -37.04 13.25
CA GLY A 309 -5.29 -36.09 13.83
C GLY A 309 -5.78 -34.63 13.81
N LEU A 310 -6.98 -34.37 13.30
CA LEU A 310 -7.65 -33.07 13.31
C LEU A 310 -8.72 -32.98 14.40
N MET A 311 -8.91 -31.79 14.95
CA MET A 311 -10.05 -31.42 15.79
C MET A 311 -11.34 -31.52 14.97
N ASN A 312 -12.31 -32.29 15.47
CA ASN A 312 -13.62 -32.48 14.88
C ASN A 312 -14.67 -31.76 15.74
N VAL A 313 -15.01 -30.54 15.31
CA VAL A 313 -15.79 -29.60 16.10
C VAL A 313 -17.25 -30.04 16.15
N SER A 314 -17.76 -30.35 17.34
CA SER A 314 -19.19 -30.63 17.51
C SER A 314 -20.03 -29.37 17.31
N SER A 315 -21.28 -29.52 16.83
CA SER A 315 -22.19 -28.39 16.66
C SER A 315 -22.47 -27.63 17.97
N ALA A 316 -22.43 -28.31 19.12
CA ALA A 316 -22.54 -27.69 20.46
C ALA A 316 -21.31 -26.86 20.86
N LEU A 317 -20.22 -26.91 20.10
CA LEU A 317 -18.97 -26.15 20.27
C LEU A 317 -18.69 -25.19 19.10
N SER A 318 -19.70 -24.94 18.23
CA SER A 318 -19.62 -24.03 17.08
C SER A 318 -20.38 -22.70 17.27
N ASN A 319 -20.58 -22.27 18.52
CA ASN A 319 -21.27 -21.01 18.85
C ASN A 319 -20.32 -19.81 18.74
N ASP A 320 -19.87 -19.47 17.53
CA ASP A 320 -19.26 -18.16 17.25
C ASP A 320 -19.96 -17.45 16.06
N TRP A 321 -19.84 -16.12 16.00
CA TRP A 321 -20.63 -15.25 15.10
C TRP A 321 -20.30 -15.48 13.62
N GLY A 322 -19.05 -15.85 13.29
CA GLY A 322 -18.61 -16.13 11.91
C GLY A 322 -18.72 -17.60 11.50
N ARG A 323 -18.87 -18.52 12.45
CA ARG A 323 -18.98 -19.98 12.23
C ARG A 323 -20.31 -20.58 12.67
N ALA A 324 -21.41 -19.84 12.52
CA ALA A 324 -22.74 -20.43 12.64
C ALA A 324 -22.85 -21.68 11.72
N SER A 325 -23.13 -22.85 12.31
CA SER A 325 -23.11 -24.17 11.66
C SER A 325 -21.73 -24.73 11.24
N GLY A 326 -20.61 -24.10 11.61
CA GLY A 326 -19.23 -24.44 11.23
C GLY A 326 -18.58 -25.64 11.95
N ALA A 327 -19.35 -26.72 12.12
CA ALA A 327 -18.93 -28.00 12.72
C ALA A 327 -18.03 -28.84 11.79
N GLY A 328 -17.51 -29.97 12.29
CA GLY A 328 -16.63 -30.89 11.55
C GLY A 328 -15.14 -30.54 11.68
N HIS A 329 -14.30 -31.01 10.75
CA HIS A 329 -12.86 -30.68 10.69
C HIS A 329 -12.61 -29.25 10.20
N ASN A 330 -13.05 -28.26 11.00
CA ASN A 330 -12.98 -26.85 10.65
C ASN A 330 -11.52 -26.33 10.62
N SER A 331 -11.15 -25.63 9.56
CA SER A 331 -9.78 -25.13 9.33
C SER A 331 -9.34 -24.07 10.35
N ALA A 332 -10.21 -23.14 10.75
CA ALA A 332 -9.90 -22.12 11.75
C ALA A 332 -9.60 -22.74 13.12
N ALA A 333 -10.49 -23.64 13.55
CA ALA A 333 -10.35 -24.38 14.82
C ALA A 333 -9.05 -25.20 14.86
N ASN A 334 -8.76 -25.94 13.78
CA ASN A 334 -7.53 -26.73 13.67
C ASN A 334 -6.27 -25.85 13.61
N ALA A 335 -6.32 -24.72 12.91
CA ALA A 335 -5.21 -23.77 12.89
C ALA A 335 -4.95 -23.21 14.29
N LEU A 336 -5.98 -22.81 15.04
CA LEU A 336 -5.85 -22.30 16.41
C LEU A 336 -5.34 -23.38 17.37
N LEU A 337 -5.87 -24.61 17.32
CA LEU A 337 -5.32 -25.75 18.09
C LEU A 337 -3.82 -25.95 17.82
N TYR A 338 -3.39 -25.85 16.56
CA TYR A 338 -1.96 -25.97 16.21
C TYR A 338 -1.10 -24.87 16.85
N ARG A 339 -1.59 -23.62 16.92
CA ARG A 339 -0.89 -22.54 17.66
C ARG A 339 -0.88 -22.81 19.17
N VAL A 340 -2.03 -23.19 19.74
CA VAL A 340 -2.16 -23.57 21.17
C VAL A 340 -1.18 -24.69 21.54
N ARG A 341 -0.96 -25.67 20.66
CA ARG A 341 0.02 -26.76 20.87
C ARG A 341 1.47 -26.25 20.91
N ILE A 342 1.86 -25.35 19.99
CA ILE A 342 3.19 -24.71 20.01
C ILE A 342 3.38 -23.92 21.31
N ASP A 343 2.40 -23.08 21.64
CA ASP A 343 2.44 -22.20 22.82
C ASP A 343 2.46 -22.99 24.12
N PHE A 344 1.70 -24.09 24.18
CA PHE A 344 1.74 -25.04 25.30
C PHE A 344 3.11 -25.68 25.47
N CYS A 345 3.75 -26.17 24.39
CA CYS A 345 5.09 -26.75 24.47
C CYS A 345 6.13 -25.73 24.98
N LEU A 346 6.11 -24.49 24.48
CA LEU A 346 7.02 -23.43 24.91
C LEU A 346 6.81 -23.07 26.39
N SER A 347 5.58 -22.75 26.79
CA SER A 347 5.26 -22.42 28.19
C SER A 347 5.50 -23.60 29.14
N HIS A 348 5.29 -24.84 28.69
CA HIS A 348 5.54 -26.03 29.49
C HIS A 348 7.05 -26.27 29.70
N HIS A 349 7.90 -26.05 28.68
CA HIS A 349 9.36 -26.13 28.85
C HIS A 349 9.88 -25.12 29.87
N VAL A 350 9.38 -23.87 29.86
CA VAL A 350 9.73 -22.86 30.88
C VAL A 350 9.27 -23.29 32.27
N SER A 351 8.01 -23.73 32.41
CA SER A 351 7.45 -24.25 33.67
C SER A 351 8.22 -25.46 34.21
N ALA A 352 8.64 -26.38 33.33
CA ALA A 352 9.44 -27.55 33.67
C ALA A 352 10.89 -27.20 34.04
N LEU A 353 11.52 -26.23 33.35
CA LEU A 353 12.84 -25.71 33.70
C LEU A 353 12.84 -25.08 35.11
N ILE A 354 11.81 -24.31 35.45
CA ILE A 354 11.68 -23.72 36.79
C ILE A 354 11.48 -24.81 37.84
N LYS A 355 10.62 -25.80 37.58
CA LYS A 355 10.48 -26.97 38.47
C LYS A 355 11.79 -27.77 38.62
N LEU A 356 12.65 -27.78 37.59
CA LEU A 356 14.00 -28.39 37.64
C LEU A 356 15.05 -27.49 38.32
N VAL A 357 14.77 -26.21 38.56
CA VAL A 357 15.58 -25.31 39.40
C VAL A 357 15.13 -25.42 40.87
N ASP A 358 13.83 -25.42 41.13
CA ASP A 358 13.26 -25.65 42.47
C ASP A 358 13.58 -27.06 42.99
N ALA A 359 13.44 -28.10 42.15
CA ALA A 359 13.83 -29.48 42.50
C ALA A 359 15.35 -29.69 42.62
N ARG A 360 16.20 -28.70 42.28
CA ARG A 360 17.62 -28.74 42.67
C ARG A 360 17.86 -28.30 44.12
N HIS A 361 16.87 -27.74 44.80
CA HIS A 361 16.90 -27.57 46.26
C HIS A 361 16.33 -28.78 47.01
N HIS A 362 15.38 -29.53 46.41
CA HIS A 362 14.82 -30.77 46.96
C HIS A 362 14.79 -31.90 45.91
N GLY A 363 15.84 -32.72 45.91
CA GLY A 363 16.23 -33.57 44.78
C GLY A 363 15.43 -34.86 44.55
N GLY A 364 15.22 -35.18 43.28
CA GLY A 364 14.73 -36.48 42.78
C GLY A 364 14.24 -36.39 41.33
N PRO A 365 14.80 -37.15 40.36
CA PRO A 365 14.35 -37.09 38.96
C PRO A 365 13.15 -38.01 38.70
N GLY A 366 12.13 -37.51 37.99
CA GLY A 366 10.99 -38.28 37.47
C GLY A 366 10.87 -38.18 35.94
N ASP A 367 10.36 -39.22 35.29
CA ASP A 367 10.21 -39.28 33.82
C ASP A 367 9.16 -38.27 33.32
N ALA A 368 9.50 -37.55 32.25
CA ALA A 368 8.70 -36.45 31.69
C ALA A 368 8.83 -36.32 30.15
N SER A 369 9.19 -37.39 29.43
CA SER A 369 9.63 -37.31 28.02
C SER A 369 8.66 -37.89 26.96
N ARG A 370 7.35 -38.00 27.25
CA ARG A 370 6.40 -38.78 26.42
C ARG A 370 5.18 -38.04 25.83
N GLN A 371 5.01 -36.74 26.03
CA GLN A 371 3.80 -36.00 25.58
C GLN A 371 3.99 -35.15 24.31
N CYS A 372 5.15 -35.19 23.64
CA CYS A 372 5.42 -34.36 22.47
C CYS A 372 5.89 -35.21 21.26
N LEU A 373 4.96 -35.60 20.39
CA LEU A 373 5.24 -36.24 19.09
C LEU A 373 4.24 -35.75 18.02
N PRO A 374 4.70 -35.48 16.78
CA PRO A 374 3.82 -35.03 15.69
C PRO A 374 3.02 -36.18 15.03
N PRO A 375 1.94 -35.88 14.27
CA PRO A 375 1.15 -36.88 13.56
C PRO A 375 1.94 -37.64 12.46
N ARG A 376 1.46 -38.83 12.11
CA ARG A 376 2.08 -39.69 11.07
C ARG A 376 1.74 -39.23 9.66
N HIS A 377 2.67 -39.45 8.72
CA HIS A 377 2.53 -39.04 7.31
C HIS A 377 1.38 -39.72 6.56
N ILE A 378 0.73 -38.95 5.70
CA ILE A 378 -0.08 -39.43 4.56
C ILE A 378 0.83 -39.43 3.31
N PRO A 379 0.97 -40.53 2.56
CA PRO A 379 1.83 -40.59 1.38
C PRO A 379 1.19 -39.90 0.17
N ARG A 380 1.98 -39.14 -0.60
CA ARG A 380 1.62 -38.70 -1.96
C ARG A 380 2.28 -39.63 -2.99
N GLN A 381 1.56 -39.93 -4.07
CA GLN A 381 2.14 -40.57 -5.25
C GLN A 381 3.14 -39.63 -5.95
N ARG A 382 4.08 -40.25 -6.67
CA ARG A 382 4.74 -39.68 -7.84
C ARG A 382 4.68 -40.73 -8.94
N ASP A 383 4.63 -40.26 -10.18
CA ASP A 383 4.35 -41.08 -11.35
C ASP A 383 5.49 -42.00 -11.77
N GLN A 384 5.14 -42.90 -12.67
CA GLN A 384 6.05 -43.84 -13.31
C GLN A 384 6.98 -43.10 -14.28
N ASP A 385 8.27 -43.42 -14.25
CA ASP A 385 8.90 -44.05 -15.43
C ASP A 385 10.35 -44.49 -15.18
N GLN A 386 10.57 -45.80 -15.21
CA GLN A 386 11.73 -46.39 -15.88
C GLN A 386 11.41 -47.86 -16.24
N ASN A 387 11.82 -48.28 -17.44
CA ASN A 387 11.26 -49.44 -18.13
C ASN A 387 11.95 -50.78 -17.81
N CYS A 388 11.17 -51.86 -17.95
CA CYS A 388 11.50 -53.24 -18.38
C CYS A 388 12.84 -53.89 -17.93
N VAL A 389 12.92 -55.15 -17.47
CA VAL A 389 12.47 -56.40 -18.16
C VAL A 389 12.20 -57.52 -17.12
N GLN A 390 11.59 -58.62 -17.59
CA GLN A 390 11.08 -59.79 -16.86
C GLN A 390 12.11 -60.70 -16.13
N GLN A 391 11.57 -61.39 -15.12
CA GLN A 391 11.60 -62.85 -14.81
C GLN A 391 12.23 -63.84 -15.84
N PRO A 392 12.52 -65.14 -15.50
CA PRO A 392 12.01 -65.95 -14.38
C PRO A 392 13.06 -66.74 -13.55
N ALA A 393 12.61 -67.66 -12.70
CA ALA A 393 13.37 -68.32 -11.64
C ALA A 393 13.73 -69.82 -11.89
N VAL A 394 14.67 -70.36 -11.08
CA VAL A 394 14.68 -71.72 -10.46
C VAL A 394 15.97 -71.93 -9.64
N GLY A 395 15.95 -72.67 -8.51
CA GLY A 395 17.14 -73.43 -8.06
C GLY A 395 17.67 -73.38 -6.61
N ARG A 396 16.97 -74.03 -5.65
CA ARG A 396 17.49 -74.81 -4.48
C ARG A 396 18.74 -74.35 -3.65
N ARG A 397 18.50 -74.23 -2.32
CA ARG A 397 19.27 -74.73 -1.15
C ARG A 397 20.78 -74.40 -0.99
N GLY A 398 21.12 -73.75 0.14
CA GLY A 398 22.48 -73.69 0.72
C GLY A 398 22.47 -73.37 2.22
N GLY A 399 23.45 -73.90 2.98
CA GLY A 399 23.56 -73.82 4.44
C GLY A 399 24.82 -73.07 4.94
N PRO A 400 25.15 -73.11 6.26
CA PRO A 400 25.35 -71.85 7.00
C PRO A 400 26.56 -71.81 7.98
N VAL A 401 26.57 -70.77 8.84
CA VAL A 401 27.33 -70.59 10.11
C VAL A 401 28.84 -70.16 9.98
N PRO A 402 29.66 -69.90 11.05
CA PRO A 402 30.26 -68.56 11.26
C PRO A 402 31.80 -68.56 11.54
N GLN A 403 32.40 -67.51 12.15
CA GLN A 403 32.79 -67.48 13.60
C GLN A 403 33.84 -66.39 14.01
N GLN A 404 33.71 -65.88 15.25
CA GLN A 404 34.77 -65.47 16.21
C GLN A 404 35.50 -64.09 16.19
N ARG A 405 36.18 -63.87 17.34
CA ARG A 405 36.89 -62.71 17.94
C ARG A 405 38.44 -62.98 17.90
N PRO A 406 39.40 -62.13 18.35
CA PRO A 406 39.35 -61.12 19.44
C PRO A 406 40.10 -59.79 19.15
N ALA A 407 40.76 -59.19 20.15
CA ALA A 407 41.42 -57.86 20.14
C ALA A 407 42.86 -57.94 20.69
N GLU A 408 43.69 -56.87 20.58
CA GLU A 408 44.51 -56.25 21.66
C GLU A 408 45.54 -55.16 21.22
N GLU A 409 45.98 -54.36 22.21
CA GLU A 409 47.26 -53.63 22.37
C GLU A 409 47.65 -52.28 21.67
N HIS A 410 48.81 -51.73 22.09
CA HIS A 410 49.27 -50.32 22.24
C HIS A 410 50.82 -50.23 22.03
N PRO A 411 51.60 -49.15 22.35
CA PRO A 411 51.29 -47.71 22.57
C PRO A 411 51.96 -46.69 21.56
N PRO A 412 53.23 -46.20 21.66
CA PRO A 412 53.81 -45.22 22.61
C PRO A 412 54.51 -43.94 22.05
N ALA A 413 54.98 -43.07 22.97
CA ALA A 413 56.00 -41.98 22.88
C ALA A 413 55.59 -40.58 22.35
N GLY A 414 56.01 -39.44 22.96
CA GLY A 414 56.76 -39.17 24.22
C GLY A 414 56.59 -37.69 24.67
N ARG A 415 56.48 -37.34 25.97
CA ARG A 415 57.56 -36.99 26.96
C ARG A 415 58.47 -35.82 26.53
N GLN A 416 58.87 -34.82 27.34
CA GLN A 416 58.87 -34.52 28.82
C GLN A 416 59.26 -33.01 29.01
N ARG A 417 59.17 -32.19 30.10
CA ARG A 417 58.89 -32.13 31.59
C ARG A 417 58.24 -30.73 31.90
N ALA A 418 57.59 -30.34 33.01
CA ALA A 418 57.38 -30.82 34.40
C ALA A 418 58.26 -30.20 35.54
N ARG A 419 57.72 -29.23 36.33
CA ARG A 419 58.13 -28.80 37.71
C ARG A 419 56.98 -28.09 38.48
N GLY A 420 56.87 -28.32 39.79
CA GLY A 420 56.08 -27.53 40.77
C GLY A 420 57.01 -26.81 41.78
N PRO A 421 56.62 -26.50 43.05
CA PRO A 421 55.47 -27.03 43.83
C PRO A 421 54.77 -25.98 44.77
N VAL A 422 54.09 -26.49 45.83
CA VAL A 422 53.58 -25.83 47.07
C VAL A 422 52.10 -25.38 47.09
N GLN A 423 51.45 -25.66 48.23
CA GLN A 423 50.12 -25.24 48.67
C GLN A 423 50.24 -24.75 50.15
N PRO A 424 49.34 -23.88 50.66
CA PRO A 424 48.11 -24.37 51.28
C PRO A 424 46.86 -23.46 51.07
N HIS A 425 45.77 -23.85 51.76
CA HIS A 425 44.47 -23.19 52.02
C HIS A 425 44.48 -21.63 52.06
N ASP A 426 43.37 -20.91 51.78
CA ASP A 426 41.98 -21.25 52.16
C ASP A 426 40.86 -20.65 51.24
N ILE A 427 39.60 -20.82 51.66
CA ILE A 427 38.34 -20.54 50.95
C ILE A 427 38.11 -19.04 50.59
N GLY A 428 37.71 -18.78 49.34
CA GLY A 428 36.83 -17.63 49.02
C GLY A 428 37.03 -16.93 47.66
N ARG A 429 36.13 -17.17 46.70
CA ARG A 429 35.58 -16.28 45.63
C ARG A 429 35.19 -17.06 44.36
N THR A 430 33.89 -17.23 44.12
CA THR A 430 33.35 -17.78 42.85
C THR A 430 32.07 -17.06 42.44
N GLU A 431 32.19 -15.81 41.99
CA GLU A 431 31.07 -15.04 41.42
C GLU A 431 31.40 -14.57 39.98
N GLN A 432 32.52 -13.88 39.76
CA GLN A 432 32.97 -13.44 38.41
C GLN A 432 33.27 -14.58 37.41
N GLY A 433 33.22 -15.85 37.85
CA GLY A 433 33.30 -17.03 36.99
C GLY A 433 31.94 -17.59 36.54
N ARG A 434 30.82 -17.02 36.98
CA ARG A 434 29.46 -17.44 36.62
C ARG A 434 28.87 -16.65 35.45
N GLU A 435 29.13 -15.34 35.39
CA GLU A 435 28.53 -14.41 34.42
C GLU A 435 28.87 -14.79 32.98
N ARG A 436 30.17 -14.96 32.66
CA ARG A 436 30.64 -15.36 31.32
C ARG A 436 30.11 -16.72 30.83
N ARG A 437 29.48 -17.51 31.70
CA ARG A 437 28.88 -18.81 31.36
C ARG A 437 27.35 -18.80 31.33
N ALA A 438 26.74 -17.64 31.60
CA ALA A 438 25.35 -17.36 31.26
C ALA A 438 25.26 -16.84 29.81
N ASP A 439 26.19 -15.96 29.41
CA ASP A 439 26.23 -15.38 28.06
C ASP A 439 26.41 -16.45 26.97
N GLU A 440 27.37 -17.37 27.14
CA GLU A 440 27.58 -18.53 26.24
C GLU A 440 26.35 -19.44 26.12
N VAL A 441 25.45 -19.46 27.11
CA VAL A 441 24.19 -20.22 27.07
C VAL A 441 23.08 -19.42 26.37
N LEU A 442 23.08 -18.09 26.50
CA LEU A 442 22.15 -17.20 25.81
C LEU A 442 22.35 -17.28 24.29
N ASP A 443 23.60 -17.22 23.83
CA ASP A 443 23.96 -17.37 22.41
C ASP A 443 23.67 -18.78 21.88
N ALA A 444 23.93 -19.83 22.67
CA ALA A 444 23.62 -21.22 22.30
C ALA A 444 22.12 -21.44 22.06
N HIS A 445 21.25 -20.71 22.78
CA HIS A 445 19.80 -20.77 22.58
C HIS A 445 19.34 -20.05 21.29
N GLN A 446 20.06 -19.05 20.79
CA GLN A 446 19.78 -18.46 19.47
C GLN A 446 20.20 -19.40 18.32
N ALA A 447 21.32 -20.11 18.46
CA ALA A 447 21.87 -20.96 17.40
C ALA A 447 20.96 -22.16 17.01
N VAL A 448 20.25 -22.75 17.98
CA VAL A 448 19.44 -23.98 17.74
C VAL A 448 18.14 -23.72 16.98
N ALA A 449 17.60 -22.49 17.00
CA ALA A 449 16.37 -22.14 16.29
C ALA A 449 16.51 -22.18 14.74
N SER A 450 17.74 -22.24 14.22
CA SER A 450 18.03 -21.97 12.79
C SER A 450 17.93 -23.17 11.84
N ARG A 451 17.44 -24.36 12.26
CA ARG A 451 17.43 -25.57 11.40
C ARG A 451 16.20 -26.47 11.55
N CYS A 452 15.06 -26.07 10.98
CA CYS A 452 14.06 -26.99 10.43
C CYS A 452 13.24 -26.33 9.30
N VAL A 453 12.71 -27.11 8.34
CA VAL A 453 12.43 -26.64 6.97
C VAL A 453 10.93 -26.46 6.64
N LEU A 454 10.65 -25.51 5.75
CA LEU A 454 9.35 -25.19 5.11
C LEU A 454 8.53 -26.42 4.63
N ARG A 455 7.19 -26.26 4.49
CA ARG A 455 6.46 -26.23 3.18
C ARG A 455 4.90 -26.16 3.24
N TRP A 456 4.34 -25.15 2.56
CA TRP A 456 3.04 -25.07 1.82
C TRP A 456 1.66 -25.01 2.55
N TRP A 457 1.03 -23.82 2.45
CA TRP A 457 -0.37 -23.47 2.11
C TRP A 457 -1.58 -24.38 2.51
N PHE A 458 -2.52 -23.85 3.32
CA PHE A 458 -3.74 -23.16 2.83
C PHE A 458 -4.48 -22.38 3.94
N VAL A 459 -5.54 -21.64 3.58
CA VAL A 459 -6.16 -20.52 4.33
C VAL A 459 -7.33 -20.92 5.26
N VAL A 460 -7.49 -20.20 6.40
CA VAL A 460 -8.72 -19.53 6.92
C VAL A 460 -8.37 -18.76 8.23
N CYS A 461 -8.78 -17.49 8.32
CA CYS A 461 -8.93 -16.64 9.52
C CYS A 461 -7.90 -16.72 10.68
N VAL A 462 -6.59 -16.65 10.40
CA VAL A 462 -5.58 -16.32 11.44
C VAL A 462 -4.38 -15.49 10.95
N SER A 463 -4.45 -14.88 9.76
CA SER A 463 -3.24 -14.34 9.09
C SER A 463 -2.58 -13.14 9.80
N PRO A 464 -3.27 -12.01 10.02
CA PRO A 464 -2.59 -10.76 10.39
C PRO A 464 -1.99 -10.83 11.79
N ALA A 465 -2.80 -11.25 12.77
CA ALA A 465 -2.35 -11.51 14.13
C ALA A 465 -1.15 -12.47 14.20
N ARG A 466 -1.05 -13.48 13.32
CA ARG A 466 0.13 -14.37 13.26
C ARG A 466 1.34 -13.73 12.60
N GLN A 467 1.15 -12.88 11.60
CA GLN A 467 2.26 -12.19 10.94
C GLN A 467 2.87 -11.16 11.89
N ILE A 468 2.03 -10.36 12.56
CA ILE A 468 2.37 -9.45 13.65
C ILE A 468 3.11 -10.20 14.77
N GLN A 469 2.51 -11.30 15.29
CA GLN A 469 3.12 -12.14 16.33
C GLN A 469 4.43 -12.81 15.87
N ALA A 470 4.57 -13.19 14.59
CA ALA A 470 5.82 -13.73 14.05
C ALA A 470 6.91 -12.65 13.96
N HIS A 471 6.57 -11.40 13.66
CA HIS A 471 7.51 -10.29 13.72
C HIS A 471 7.96 -9.98 15.15
N PHE A 472 7.06 -9.99 16.15
CA PHE A 472 7.44 -9.91 17.57
C PHE A 472 8.35 -11.08 18.00
N VAL A 473 7.99 -12.33 17.67
CA VAL A 473 8.79 -13.53 18.00
C VAL A 473 10.15 -13.53 17.28
N ALA A 474 10.27 -12.89 16.12
CA ALA A 474 11.54 -12.70 15.40
C ALA A 474 12.36 -11.49 15.88
N GLY A 475 11.96 -10.81 16.97
CA GLY A 475 12.63 -9.62 17.49
C GLY A 475 12.43 -8.35 16.64
N LYS A 476 11.52 -8.37 15.66
CA LYS A 476 11.25 -7.29 14.70
C LYS A 476 10.00 -6.50 15.09
N GLY A 477 9.96 -5.97 16.32
CA GLY A 477 8.80 -5.28 16.89
C GLY A 477 8.28 -4.12 16.03
N GLU A 478 9.18 -3.32 15.45
CA GLU A 478 8.82 -2.20 14.57
C GLU A 478 8.05 -2.67 13.32
N ARG A 479 8.44 -3.79 12.71
CA ARG A 479 7.71 -4.37 11.57
C ARG A 479 6.40 -5.05 11.99
N ALA A 480 6.24 -5.44 13.25
CA ALA A 480 4.94 -5.85 13.78
C ALA A 480 3.99 -4.66 13.90
N ILE A 481 4.50 -3.49 14.30
CA ILE A 481 3.74 -2.22 14.40
C ILE A 481 3.37 -1.69 12.99
N ASP A 482 4.33 -1.58 12.07
CA ASP A 482 4.10 -1.16 10.68
C ASP A 482 3.08 -2.05 9.94
N LEU A 483 3.01 -3.35 10.26
CA LEU A 483 1.96 -4.23 9.72
C LEU A 483 0.59 -4.03 10.36
N ILE A 484 0.50 -3.70 11.65
CA ILE A 484 -0.75 -3.26 12.28
C ILE A 484 -1.24 -2.00 11.57
N GLU A 485 -0.38 -0.98 11.45
CA GLU A 485 -0.73 0.32 10.86
C GLU A 485 -1.25 0.19 9.41
N ARG A 486 -0.62 -0.66 8.59
CA ARG A 486 -1.07 -0.95 7.22
C ARG A 486 -2.37 -1.77 7.16
N GLU A 487 -2.58 -2.73 8.06
CA GLU A 487 -3.82 -3.50 8.14
C GLU A 487 -5.02 -2.58 8.44
N TRP A 488 -4.87 -1.67 9.40
CA TRP A 488 -5.90 -0.67 9.69
C TRP A 488 -6.11 0.28 8.50
N GLY A 489 -5.05 0.73 7.82
CA GLY A 489 -5.16 1.52 6.58
C GLY A 489 -6.07 0.86 5.52
N TYR A 490 -5.85 -0.41 5.21
CA TYR A 490 -6.64 -1.15 4.22
C TYR A 490 -8.13 -1.30 4.60
N MET A 491 -8.43 -1.41 5.90
CA MET A 491 -9.83 -1.46 6.40
C MET A 491 -10.58 -0.13 6.26
N LEU A 492 -9.91 0.99 6.02
CA LEU A 492 -10.48 2.33 6.05
C LEU A 492 -10.86 2.89 4.67
N GLU A 493 -10.30 2.33 3.60
CA GLU A 493 -10.37 2.90 2.25
C GLU A 493 -11.14 2.02 1.25
N THR A 494 -11.41 0.75 1.57
CA THR A 494 -12.09 -0.16 0.64
C THR A 494 -13.61 -0.21 0.83
N ASN A 495 -14.36 0.01 -0.25
CA ASN A 495 -15.83 -0.15 -0.27
C ASN A 495 -16.32 -1.60 -0.02
N LEU A 496 -15.40 -2.56 0.10
CA LEU A 496 -15.67 -3.97 0.38
C LEU A 496 -16.02 -4.22 1.86
N SER A 497 -15.61 -3.35 2.79
CA SER A 497 -15.89 -3.51 4.22
C SER A 497 -17.34 -3.09 4.56
N VAL A 498 -18.29 -4.01 4.43
CA VAL A 498 -19.73 -3.78 4.67
C VAL A 498 -20.11 -3.66 6.16
N LYS A 499 -19.55 -2.66 6.85
CA LYS A 499 -19.90 -2.22 8.23
C LYS A 499 -19.72 -3.31 9.30
N SER A 500 -18.60 -4.01 9.24
CA SER A 500 -18.12 -4.95 10.25
C SER A 500 -16.68 -4.61 10.65
N PRO A 501 -16.27 -4.79 11.91
CA PRO A 501 -14.86 -4.73 12.31
C PRO A 501 -14.07 -6.00 11.91
N LEU A 502 -14.71 -6.99 11.28
CA LEU A 502 -14.05 -8.16 10.67
C LEU A 502 -14.07 -8.04 9.14
N LEU A 503 -12.97 -8.46 8.52
CA LEU A 503 -12.79 -8.50 7.07
C LEU A 503 -12.57 -9.97 6.63
N GLU A 504 -13.57 -10.55 5.98
CA GLU A 504 -13.65 -11.98 5.69
C GLU A 504 -13.38 -12.30 4.20
N GLY A 505 -12.26 -12.98 3.91
CA GLY A 505 -12.01 -13.62 2.61
C GLY A 505 -10.68 -13.26 1.95
N PHE A 506 -9.66 -14.11 2.15
CA PHE A 506 -8.40 -14.08 1.41
C PHE A 506 -8.41 -15.12 0.28
N SER A 507 -7.77 -14.81 -0.84
CA SER A 507 -7.60 -15.75 -1.96
C SER A 507 -6.55 -16.84 -1.69
N ALA A 508 -6.40 -17.77 -2.63
CA ALA A 508 -5.42 -18.85 -2.61
C ALA A 508 -3.95 -18.41 -2.44
N ASN A 509 -3.62 -17.15 -2.74
CA ASN A 509 -2.25 -16.59 -2.62
C ASN A 509 -2.10 -15.51 -1.53
N GLY A 510 -3.15 -15.22 -0.75
CA GLY A 510 -3.10 -14.23 0.34
C GLY A 510 -3.45 -12.79 -0.05
N SER A 511 -4.01 -12.55 -1.24
CA SER A 511 -4.62 -11.26 -1.58
C SER A 511 -6.03 -11.08 -0.97
N LEU A 512 -6.37 -9.83 -0.65
CA LEU A 512 -7.74 -9.38 -0.39
C LEU A 512 -8.31 -8.73 -1.66
N GLY A 513 -9.60 -8.93 -1.91
CA GLY A 513 -10.26 -8.43 -3.11
C GLY A 513 -9.89 -9.18 -4.40
N CYS A 514 -10.66 -8.92 -5.46
CA CYS A 514 -10.38 -9.45 -6.79
C CYS A 514 -9.51 -8.45 -7.55
N VAL A 515 -8.21 -8.40 -7.21
CA VAL A 515 -7.21 -7.86 -8.14
C VAL A 515 -7.26 -8.71 -9.40
N SER A 516 -7.45 -8.08 -10.55
CA SER A 516 -7.27 -8.78 -11.82
C SER A 516 -5.77 -8.92 -12.04
N TYR A 517 -5.28 -10.17 -11.98
CA TYR A 517 -3.87 -10.43 -12.27
C TYR A 517 -3.66 -10.23 -13.77
N GLN A 518 -3.27 -9.01 -14.14
CA GLN A 518 -2.80 -8.63 -15.48
C GLN A 518 -1.41 -9.26 -15.70
N SER A 519 -1.38 -10.59 -15.79
CA SER A 519 -0.18 -11.38 -16.09
C SER A 519 -0.01 -11.47 -17.60
N ALA A 520 0.64 -10.45 -18.18
CA ALA A 520 0.95 -10.39 -19.60
C ALA A 520 2.43 -10.74 -19.82
N ALA A 521 2.69 -11.81 -20.58
CA ALA A 521 4.03 -12.15 -21.04
C ALA A 521 4.23 -11.63 -22.47
N ALA A 522 5.09 -10.61 -22.62
CA ALA A 522 5.41 -10.02 -23.92
C ALA A 522 6.78 -10.52 -24.39
N SER A 523 6.80 -11.29 -25.48
CA SER A 523 8.04 -11.54 -26.21
C SER A 523 8.44 -10.29 -26.99
N LEU A 524 9.69 -9.86 -26.80
CA LEU A 524 10.34 -8.82 -27.59
C LEU A 524 11.15 -9.50 -28.69
N ALA A 525 10.89 -9.18 -29.95
CA ALA A 525 11.56 -9.80 -31.08
C ALA A 525 11.77 -8.81 -32.23
N ASN A 526 12.84 -9.00 -32.99
CA ASN A 526 13.11 -8.22 -34.19
C ASN A 526 12.30 -8.78 -35.38
N LYS A 527 11.61 -7.91 -36.13
CA LYS A 527 10.75 -8.31 -37.24
C LYS A 527 10.73 -7.25 -38.34
N THR A 528 10.64 -7.67 -39.60
CA THR A 528 10.45 -6.73 -40.72
C THR A 528 8.99 -6.29 -40.80
N ILE A 529 8.76 -4.98 -40.80
CA ILE A 529 7.44 -4.33 -40.95
C ILE A 529 7.54 -3.17 -41.95
N ALA A 530 6.39 -2.71 -42.45
CA ALA A 530 6.29 -1.63 -43.44
C ALA A 530 5.10 -0.69 -43.12
N PRO A 531 5.10 0.00 -41.97
CA PRO A 531 3.94 0.79 -41.50
C PRO A 531 3.62 2.01 -42.38
N ASP A 532 4.60 2.51 -43.12
CA ASP A 532 4.50 3.55 -44.14
C ASP A 532 4.65 3.00 -45.58
N GLY A 533 4.63 1.67 -45.75
CA GLY A 533 4.86 0.97 -47.01
C GLY A 533 6.33 0.67 -47.34
N ILE A 534 7.31 1.10 -46.53
CA ILE A 534 8.74 0.81 -46.74
C ILE A 534 9.20 -0.29 -45.75
N PRO A 535 9.62 -1.49 -46.24
CA PRO A 535 10.04 -2.57 -45.34
C PRO A 535 11.38 -2.28 -44.63
N ARG A 536 11.36 -2.25 -43.29
CA ARG A 536 12.56 -2.26 -42.44
C ARG A 536 12.40 -3.21 -41.25
N ALA A 537 13.51 -3.69 -40.68
CA ALA A 537 13.49 -4.40 -39.41
C ALA A 537 13.18 -3.43 -38.26
N ALA A 538 12.48 -3.89 -37.23
CA ALA A 538 12.05 -3.11 -36.08
C ALA A 538 12.09 -3.98 -34.81
N VAL A 539 12.19 -3.34 -33.63
CA VAL A 539 12.08 -3.98 -32.32
C VAL A 539 10.62 -3.95 -31.86
N LEU A 540 9.97 -5.10 -31.69
CA LEU A 540 8.52 -5.14 -31.45
C LEU A 540 8.15 -5.91 -30.17
N ALA A 541 7.36 -5.27 -29.30
CA ALA A 541 6.62 -5.98 -28.26
C ALA A 541 5.45 -6.74 -28.89
N GLY A 542 5.29 -8.03 -28.57
CA GLY A 542 4.21 -8.87 -29.10
C GLY A 542 4.23 -9.09 -30.62
N GLY A 543 5.26 -8.59 -31.33
CA GLY A 543 5.39 -8.71 -32.78
C GLY A 543 4.52 -7.74 -33.60
N THR A 544 3.98 -6.68 -33.00
CA THR A 544 3.18 -5.61 -33.65
C THR A 544 3.87 -4.25 -33.55
N PHE A 545 3.49 -3.30 -34.42
CA PHE A 545 3.79 -1.87 -34.23
C PHE A 545 2.49 -1.04 -34.32
N PRO A 546 2.16 -0.20 -33.31
CA PRO A 546 2.82 -0.10 -32.02
C PRO A 546 2.79 -1.43 -31.24
N GLY A 547 3.51 -1.48 -30.12
CA GLY A 547 3.34 -2.56 -29.17
C GLY A 547 1.87 -2.65 -28.70
N PRO A 548 1.39 -3.85 -28.30
CA PRO A 548 0.00 -4.04 -27.88
C PRO A 548 -0.39 -3.10 -26.73
N LEU A 549 -1.65 -2.68 -26.71
CA LEU A 549 -2.20 -1.86 -25.62
C LEU A 549 -2.15 -2.64 -24.31
N VAL A 550 -1.42 -2.12 -23.31
CA VAL A 550 -1.48 -2.63 -21.93
C VAL A 550 -2.69 -2.00 -21.25
N THR A 551 -3.51 -2.82 -20.57
CA THR A 551 -4.68 -2.33 -19.83
C THR A 551 -4.71 -2.85 -18.40
N GLY A 552 -5.41 -2.13 -17.53
CA GLY A 552 -5.75 -2.55 -16.17
C GLY A 552 -6.70 -1.54 -15.53
N ASN A 553 -6.98 -1.69 -14.25
CA ASN A 553 -7.79 -0.77 -13.46
C ASN A 553 -6.96 -0.15 -12.33
N ILE A 554 -7.42 0.97 -11.79
CA ILE A 554 -6.86 1.55 -10.58
C ILE A 554 -6.83 0.51 -9.45
N GLY A 555 -5.66 0.30 -8.84
CA GLY A 555 -5.43 -0.70 -7.80
C GLY A 555 -5.06 -2.11 -8.28
N ASP A 556 -5.06 -2.40 -9.59
CA ASP A 556 -4.54 -3.69 -10.11
C ASP A 556 -3.02 -3.81 -9.88
N ASN A 557 -2.54 -5.05 -9.69
CA ASN A 557 -1.11 -5.38 -9.74
C ASN A 557 -0.74 -5.83 -11.16
N PHE A 558 0.21 -5.14 -11.77
CA PHE A 558 0.72 -5.42 -13.10
C PHE A 558 1.91 -6.37 -12.99
N GLN A 559 1.77 -7.59 -13.53
CA GLN A 559 2.84 -8.59 -13.58
C GLN A 559 3.25 -8.80 -15.04
N LEU A 560 4.11 -7.90 -15.52
CA LEU A 560 4.45 -7.76 -16.93
C LEU A 560 5.81 -8.42 -17.18
N THR A 561 5.78 -9.68 -17.61
CA THR A 561 6.99 -10.44 -17.93
C THR A 561 7.48 -10.09 -19.33
N VAL A 562 8.60 -9.37 -19.38
CA VAL A 562 9.31 -9.05 -20.62
C VAL A 562 10.28 -10.19 -20.92
N VAL A 563 10.14 -10.82 -22.09
CA VAL A 563 11.02 -11.90 -22.55
C VAL A 563 11.81 -11.41 -23.75
N ASP A 564 13.11 -11.20 -23.57
CA ASP A 564 14.00 -10.68 -24.60
C ASP A 564 14.44 -11.81 -25.55
N GLN A 565 14.03 -11.71 -26.81
CA GLN A 565 14.38 -12.65 -27.89
C GLN A 565 15.04 -11.92 -29.06
N GLN A 566 15.67 -10.76 -28.82
CA GLN A 566 16.36 -10.00 -29.85
C GLN A 566 17.64 -10.69 -30.34
N GLN A 567 17.95 -10.48 -31.61
CA GLN A 567 19.08 -11.06 -32.34
C GLN A 567 19.62 -10.12 -33.45
N ASP A 568 19.11 -8.88 -33.53
CA ASP A 568 19.46 -7.92 -34.57
C ASP A 568 20.34 -6.80 -34.01
N ASN A 569 21.65 -7.00 -34.07
CA ASN A 569 22.69 -6.10 -33.56
C ASN A 569 22.73 -4.68 -34.19
N ARG A 570 21.74 -4.32 -35.02
CA ARG A 570 21.56 -2.98 -35.61
C ARG A 570 20.63 -2.08 -34.80
N MET A 571 19.93 -2.61 -33.79
CA MET A 571 18.90 -1.91 -33.00
C MET A 571 19.02 -2.13 -31.48
N LEU A 572 20.22 -2.51 -31.03
CA LEU A 572 20.55 -3.04 -29.69
C LEU A 572 19.84 -4.36 -29.35
N GLU A 573 20.60 -5.37 -28.93
CA GLU A 573 20.04 -6.65 -28.50
C GLU A 573 19.49 -6.61 -27.06
N PRO A 574 20.17 -6.02 -26.05
CA PRO A 574 19.61 -5.85 -24.70
C PRO A 574 18.45 -4.84 -24.68
N THR A 575 17.70 -4.77 -23.58
CA THR A 575 16.54 -3.87 -23.47
C THR A 575 16.12 -3.58 -22.01
N SER A 576 15.42 -2.48 -21.76
CA SER A 576 14.68 -2.23 -20.51
C SER A 576 13.41 -1.44 -20.82
N ILE A 577 12.32 -1.61 -20.07
CA ILE A 577 11.02 -1.00 -20.36
C ILE A 577 10.66 0.00 -19.26
N HIS A 578 10.39 1.24 -19.64
CA HIS A 578 9.79 2.23 -18.76
C HIS A 578 8.26 2.26 -18.90
N TRP A 579 7.59 2.48 -17.78
CA TRP A 579 6.12 2.54 -17.64
C TRP A 579 5.72 3.99 -17.41
N HIS A 580 5.70 4.76 -18.50
CA HIS A 580 5.73 6.22 -18.48
C HIS A 580 4.55 6.85 -17.73
N GLY A 581 4.89 7.71 -16.77
CA GLY A 581 3.93 8.46 -15.94
C GLY A 581 3.45 7.71 -14.70
N LEU A 582 3.88 6.46 -14.47
CA LEU A 582 3.60 5.75 -13.23
C LEU A 582 4.61 6.12 -12.13
N PHE A 583 4.13 6.40 -10.93
CA PHE A 583 4.98 6.88 -9.83
C PHE A 583 5.92 5.80 -9.27
N GLN A 584 5.61 4.52 -9.43
CA GLN A 584 6.45 3.40 -8.94
C GLN A 584 6.85 3.53 -7.45
N ASN A 585 5.94 4.02 -6.60
CA ASN A 585 6.24 4.31 -5.19
C ASN A 585 6.51 3.01 -4.40
N GLY A 586 7.74 2.91 -3.88
CA GLY A 586 8.29 1.68 -3.28
C GLY A 586 8.82 0.65 -4.29
N THR A 587 8.53 0.81 -5.58
CA THR A 587 8.92 -0.08 -6.69
C THR A 587 9.86 0.59 -7.69
N ASN A 588 10.68 1.57 -7.26
CA ASN A 588 11.65 2.29 -8.11
C ASN A 588 12.60 1.36 -8.93
N TYR A 589 12.87 0.13 -8.47
CA TYR A 589 13.62 -0.90 -9.23
C TYR A 589 12.85 -1.50 -10.43
N MET A 590 11.57 -1.16 -10.60
CA MET A 590 10.71 -1.49 -11.74
C MET A 590 10.47 -0.31 -12.69
N ASP A 591 11.08 0.85 -12.44
CA ASP A 591 10.81 2.06 -13.23
C ASP A 591 11.27 1.95 -14.69
N GLY A 592 12.38 1.26 -14.97
CA GLY A 592 12.81 0.95 -16.34
C GLY A 592 14.10 1.59 -16.87
N PRO A 593 14.47 2.86 -16.55
CA PRO A 593 15.65 3.50 -17.12
C PRO A 593 16.95 2.73 -16.86
N SER A 594 17.59 2.33 -17.96
CA SER A 594 18.87 1.64 -17.93
C SER A 594 19.94 2.51 -17.28
N PHE A 595 20.71 1.90 -16.38
CA PHE A 595 21.78 2.54 -15.59
C PHE A 595 21.33 3.63 -14.61
N ILE A 596 20.03 3.86 -14.43
CA ILE A 596 19.48 4.56 -13.25
C ILE A 596 18.84 3.54 -12.31
N ASN A 597 17.80 2.85 -12.78
CA ASN A 597 16.93 2.01 -11.97
C ASN A 597 17.27 0.52 -12.06
N GLN A 598 17.88 0.09 -13.17
CA GLN A 598 18.26 -1.30 -13.43
C GLN A 598 19.43 -1.40 -14.43
N CYS A 599 20.02 -2.59 -14.57
CA CYS A 599 20.76 -2.92 -15.79
C CYS A 599 19.79 -3.45 -16.87
N PRO A 600 20.17 -3.42 -18.15
CA PRO A 600 19.35 -4.00 -19.22
C PRO A 600 19.07 -5.48 -19.01
N ILE A 601 17.84 -5.89 -19.34
CA ILE A 601 17.51 -7.27 -19.66
C ILE A 601 18.39 -7.69 -20.84
N SER A 602 18.93 -8.89 -20.78
CA SER A 602 19.89 -9.40 -21.76
C SER A 602 19.23 -10.40 -22.72
N PRO A 603 19.62 -10.46 -24.00
CA PRO A 603 18.98 -11.32 -24.99
C PRO A 603 18.98 -12.80 -24.57
N GLY A 604 17.83 -13.47 -24.75
CA GLY A 604 17.59 -14.84 -24.30
C GLY A 604 17.16 -14.98 -22.84
N ASN A 605 16.97 -13.88 -22.10
CA ASN A 605 16.52 -13.87 -20.70
C ASN A 605 15.13 -13.22 -20.56
N SER A 606 14.59 -13.23 -19.35
CA SER A 606 13.36 -12.51 -19.00
C SER A 606 13.54 -11.67 -17.75
N PHE A 607 12.65 -10.71 -17.55
CA PHE A 607 12.46 -10.00 -16.29
C PHE A 607 10.97 -9.68 -16.10
N THR A 608 10.45 -9.86 -14.89
CA THR A 608 9.06 -9.52 -14.56
C THR A 608 8.99 -8.21 -13.80
N TYR A 609 8.39 -7.20 -14.41
CA TYR A 609 7.99 -5.98 -13.72
C TYR A 609 6.74 -6.31 -12.90
N ASP A 610 6.79 -6.10 -11.58
CA ASP A 610 5.74 -6.43 -10.61
C ASP A 610 5.47 -5.19 -9.75
N PHE A 611 4.37 -4.48 -10.04
CA PHE A 611 4.01 -3.21 -9.39
C PHE A 611 2.50 -2.94 -9.39
N THR A 612 1.99 -2.41 -8.27
CA THR A 612 0.60 -1.94 -8.15
C THR A 612 0.51 -0.45 -8.45
N SER A 613 -0.40 -0.04 -9.32
CA SER A 613 -0.69 1.39 -9.56
C SER A 613 -1.92 1.86 -8.80
N GLN A 614 -1.82 3.00 -8.10
CA GLN A 614 -2.96 3.73 -7.54
C GLN A 614 -3.36 4.94 -8.41
N GLN A 615 -2.85 5.01 -9.64
CA GLN A 615 -3.21 6.02 -10.64
C GLN A 615 -4.18 5.41 -11.67
N SER A 616 -5.06 6.25 -12.19
CA SER A 616 -5.86 5.99 -13.39
C SER A 616 -5.49 7.00 -14.49
N GLY A 617 -5.91 6.75 -15.74
CA GLY A 617 -5.65 7.62 -16.88
C GLY A 617 -4.84 6.96 -18.00
N THR A 618 -4.22 7.81 -18.83
CA THR A 618 -3.58 7.46 -20.09
C THR A 618 -2.06 7.57 -19.97
N PHE A 619 -1.40 6.44 -20.18
CA PHE A 619 0.03 6.21 -20.03
C PHE A 619 0.59 5.58 -21.32
N TRP A 620 1.87 5.24 -21.32
CA TRP A 620 2.49 4.46 -22.38
C TRP A 620 3.70 3.71 -21.84
N TYR A 621 4.23 2.77 -22.61
CA TYR A 621 5.47 2.09 -22.28
C TYR A 621 6.42 2.12 -23.48
N HIS A 622 7.72 2.16 -23.20
CA HIS A 622 8.74 2.20 -24.23
C HIS A 622 10.07 1.64 -23.73
N SER A 623 10.99 1.33 -24.65
CA SER A 623 12.36 1.03 -24.27
C SER A 623 13.03 2.27 -23.67
N HIS A 624 13.76 2.08 -22.56
CA HIS A 624 14.53 3.12 -21.88
C HIS A 624 16.02 2.71 -21.81
N LEU A 625 16.52 2.33 -22.99
CA LEU A 625 17.91 1.99 -23.28
C LEU A 625 18.35 2.68 -24.59
N ALA A 626 19.22 3.68 -24.46
CA ALA A 626 19.68 4.53 -25.57
C ALA A 626 18.51 4.92 -26.49
N THR A 627 18.63 4.77 -27.81
CA THR A 627 17.58 5.17 -28.78
C THR A 627 16.65 4.03 -29.24
N GLN A 628 16.56 2.91 -28.49
CA GLN A 628 15.90 1.68 -28.96
C GLN A 628 14.39 1.84 -29.21
N TYR A 629 13.69 2.76 -28.53
CA TYR A 629 12.25 2.90 -28.74
C TYR A 629 11.90 3.52 -30.11
N CYS A 630 12.83 4.28 -30.70
CA CYS A 630 12.70 4.81 -32.06
C CYS A 630 12.61 3.69 -33.11
N ASP A 631 13.36 2.61 -32.91
CA ASP A 631 13.37 1.43 -33.77
C ASP A 631 12.17 0.48 -33.54
N GLY A 632 11.25 0.83 -32.64
CA GLY A 632 9.88 0.28 -32.63
C GLY A 632 9.30 -0.05 -31.25
N LEU A 633 10.13 -0.13 -30.21
CA LEU A 633 9.74 -0.69 -28.92
C LEU A 633 8.99 0.34 -28.06
N ARG A 634 7.73 0.61 -28.43
CA ARG A 634 6.82 1.58 -27.80
C ARG A 634 5.35 1.18 -28.02
N GLY A 635 4.49 1.37 -27.01
CA GLY A 635 3.06 1.08 -27.08
C GLY A 635 2.26 1.85 -26.01
N ALA A 636 0.95 1.98 -26.20
CA ALA A 636 0.09 2.70 -25.26
C ALA A 636 -0.23 1.85 -24.01
N MET A 637 -0.58 2.52 -22.89
CA MET A 637 -1.07 1.89 -21.67
C MET A 637 -2.25 2.68 -21.11
N VAL A 638 -3.33 2.02 -20.69
CA VAL A 638 -4.51 2.68 -20.10
C VAL A 638 -4.90 2.00 -18.80
N ILE A 639 -4.97 2.78 -17.72
CA ILE A 639 -5.47 2.32 -16.43
C ILE A 639 -6.85 2.96 -16.20
N TYR A 640 -7.91 2.16 -16.34
CA TYR A 640 -9.28 2.64 -16.20
C TYR A 640 -9.66 2.86 -14.73
N ASP A 641 -10.54 3.82 -14.47
CA ASP A 641 -11.19 3.98 -13.15
C ASP A 641 -12.67 3.61 -13.26
N PRO A 642 -13.14 2.55 -12.56
CA PRO A 642 -14.56 2.20 -12.47
C PRO A 642 -15.46 3.31 -11.89
N ASN A 643 -14.89 4.39 -11.33
CA ASN A 643 -15.54 5.53 -10.72
C ASN A 643 -15.09 6.87 -11.35
N ASP A 644 -14.54 6.86 -12.57
CA ASP A 644 -14.02 8.05 -13.25
C ASP A 644 -15.01 9.24 -13.18
N ALA A 645 -14.49 10.42 -12.80
CA ALA A 645 -15.30 11.61 -12.58
C ALA A 645 -16.07 12.10 -13.82
N TYR A 646 -15.66 11.68 -15.03
CA TYR A 646 -16.28 12.00 -16.31
C TYR A 646 -17.03 10.82 -16.96
N LEU A 647 -17.26 9.72 -16.24
CA LEU A 647 -17.93 8.51 -16.77
C LEU A 647 -19.36 8.78 -17.31
N SER A 648 -20.02 9.88 -16.93
CA SER A 648 -21.30 10.31 -17.51
C SER A 648 -21.17 11.12 -18.80
N GLU A 649 -19.99 11.66 -19.09
CA GLU A 649 -19.76 12.65 -20.16
C GLU A 649 -19.39 12.02 -21.51
N TYR A 650 -19.08 10.73 -21.54
CA TYR A 650 -18.88 9.92 -22.74
C TYR A 650 -19.74 8.65 -22.74
N ASP A 651 -19.85 8.00 -23.90
CA ASP A 651 -20.59 6.75 -24.11
C ASP A 651 -19.69 5.57 -24.49
N VAL A 652 -18.46 5.84 -24.96
CA VAL A 652 -17.45 4.84 -25.36
C VAL A 652 -16.04 5.28 -24.91
N ASP A 653 -15.32 4.34 -24.29
CA ASP A 653 -13.92 4.44 -23.81
C ASP A 653 -13.35 3.02 -23.79
N ASP A 654 -12.65 2.63 -24.85
CA ASP A 654 -12.07 1.30 -25.06
C ASP A 654 -10.85 1.35 -26.01
N GLU A 655 -10.27 0.19 -26.36
CA GLU A 655 -9.11 0.08 -27.27
C GLU A 655 -9.30 0.83 -28.61
N SER A 656 -10.53 0.89 -29.16
CA SER A 656 -10.83 1.60 -30.40
C SER A 656 -10.77 3.13 -30.29
N THR A 657 -10.73 3.65 -29.05
CA THR A 657 -10.62 5.08 -28.74
C THR A 657 -9.18 5.55 -28.49
N VAL A 658 -8.20 4.65 -28.48
CA VAL A 658 -6.79 5.00 -28.32
C VAL A 658 -6.22 5.53 -29.65
N ILE A 659 -5.56 6.68 -29.59
CA ILE A 659 -4.93 7.35 -30.74
C ILE A 659 -3.43 7.52 -30.46
N ASN A 660 -2.61 6.58 -30.93
CA ASN A 660 -1.15 6.64 -30.86
C ASN A 660 -0.59 7.39 -32.07
N LEU A 661 0.04 8.54 -31.84
CA LEU A 661 0.90 9.24 -32.79
C LEU A 661 2.36 8.77 -32.61
N ALA A 662 3.04 8.48 -33.71
CA ALA A 662 4.46 8.11 -33.69
C ALA A 662 5.21 8.62 -34.93
N ASP A 663 6.48 8.98 -34.74
CA ASP A 663 7.42 9.30 -35.79
C ASP A 663 8.13 8.03 -36.29
N TRP A 664 8.35 7.93 -37.60
CA TRP A 664 8.94 6.72 -38.20
C TRP A 664 10.16 7.04 -39.07
N TYR A 665 11.21 6.24 -38.90
CA TYR A 665 12.51 6.42 -39.53
C TYR A 665 12.82 5.19 -40.37
N ASN A 666 13.13 5.37 -41.66
CA ASN A 666 13.52 4.26 -42.55
C ASN A 666 15.02 3.91 -42.49
N VAL A 667 15.69 4.32 -41.41
CA VAL A 667 17.06 3.96 -41.01
C VAL A 667 17.05 3.54 -39.54
N PHE A 668 18.00 2.68 -39.14
CA PHE A 668 18.14 2.25 -37.74
C PHE A 668 18.65 3.41 -36.88
N ALA A 669 18.24 3.48 -35.61
CA ALA A 669 18.57 4.59 -34.73
C ALA A 669 20.09 4.74 -34.53
N GLU A 670 20.78 3.62 -34.27
CA GLU A 670 22.25 3.51 -34.18
C GLU A 670 23.01 3.95 -35.46
N THR A 671 22.31 4.12 -36.59
CA THR A 671 22.90 4.56 -37.87
C THR A 671 22.64 6.02 -38.21
N VAL A 672 21.86 6.73 -37.39
CA VAL A 672 21.61 8.17 -37.56
C VAL A 672 22.87 8.96 -37.22
N THR A 673 23.24 9.90 -38.07
CA THR A 673 24.38 10.82 -37.82
C THR A 673 23.95 12.26 -38.01
N GLY A 674 24.28 13.11 -37.03
CA GLY A 674 23.80 14.50 -36.98
C GLY A 674 22.42 14.61 -36.32
N ALA A 675 21.54 15.45 -36.85
CA ALA A 675 20.16 15.54 -36.39
C ALA A 675 19.30 14.46 -37.07
N ALA A 676 18.50 13.74 -36.29
CA ALA A 676 17.51 12.83 -36.84
C ALA A 676 16.48 13.59 -37.68
N THR A 677 15.82 12.90 -38.62
CA THR A 677 14.66 13.44 -39.33
C THR A 677 13.74 12.28 -39.71
N PRO A 678 12.48 12.27 -39.23
CA PRO A 678 11.56 11.19 -39.53
C PRO A 678 11.17 11.18 -41.01
N SER A 679 10.98 9.97 -41.54
CA SER A 679 10.62 9.67 -42.94
C SER A 679 9.12 9.77 -43.18
N SER A 680 8.31 9.49 -42.15
CA SER A 680 6.84 9.52 -42.16
C SER A 680 6.30 9.65 -40.74
N MET A 681 5.02 10.02 -40.64
CA MET A 681 4.27 10.02 -39.38
C MET A 681 3.21 8.92 -39.42
N LEU A 682 3.03 8.23 -38.30
CA LEU A 682 2.12 7.10 -38.14
C LEU A 682 1.04 7.45 -37.12
N ILE A 683 -0.21 7.16 -37.48
CA ILE A 683 -1.36 7.20 -36.57
C ILE A 683 -1.86 5.77 -36.43
N ASN A 684 -1.95 5.26 -35.19
CA ASN A 684 -2.25 3.85 -34.89
C ASN A 684 -1.46 2.84 -35.76
N GLY A 685 -0.15 3.11 -35.91
CA GLY A 685 0.79 2.24 -36.62
C GLY A 685 0.80 2.35 -38.15
N LEU A 686 0.00 3.22 -38.74
CA LEU A 686 -0.14 3.35 -40.20
C LEU A 686 0.08 4.79 -40.67
N GLY A 687 0.69 4.94 -41.84
CA GLY A 687 0.94 6.25 -42.44
C GLY A 687 1.44 6.19 -43.89
N ARG A 688 1.97 7.32 -44.37
CA ARG A 688 2.39 7.53 -45.76
C ARG A 688 3.69 8.31 -45.85
N THR A 689 4.52 7.94 -46.83
CA THR A 689 5.58 8.81 -47.37
C THR A 689 5.13 9.39 -48.72
N ALA A 690 5.82 10.42 -49.21
CA ALA A 690 5.63 10.92 -50.57
C ALA A 690 5.88 9.85 -51.67
N ALA A 691 6.56 8.74 -51.36
CA ALA A 691 6.82 7.64 -52.28
C ALA A 691 5.77 6.50 -52.21
N THR A 692 4.94 6.44 -51.17
CA THR A 692 4.03 5.30 -50.88
C THR A 692 2.55 5.66 -50.87
N LEU A 693 2.20 6.87 -51.31
CA LEU A 693 0.86 7.49 -51.26
C LEU A 693 -0.30 6.61 -51.75
N SER A 694 -0.11 5.81 -52.83
CA SER A 694 -1.16 4.96 -53.41
C SER A 694 -1.19 3.52 -52.89
N ASN A 695 -0.15 3.11 -52.16
CA ASN A 695 0.15 1.69 -51.90
C ASN A 695 0.01 1.31 -50.41
N THR A 696 -0.57 2.19 -49.61
CA THR A 696 -0.61 2.12 -48.14
C THR A 696 -2.01 2.38 -47.60
N THR A 697 -2.41 1.54 -46.66
CA THR A 697 -3.63 1.71 -45.86
C THR A 697 -3.38 2.74 -44.76
N LEU A 698 -4.27 3.72 -44.64
CA LEU A 698 -4.30 4.62 -43.48
C LEU A 698 -5.11 3.97 -42.34
N ALA A 699 -4.82 4.38 -41.10
CA ALA A 699 -5.64 3.98 -39.96
C ALA A 699 -7.08 4.50 -40.08
N VAL A 700 -8.02 3.71 -39.57
CA VAL A 700 -9.46 4.05 -39.55
C VAL A 700 -9.97 3.94 -38.12
N ILE A 701 -10.45 5.05 -37.58
CA ILE A 701 -11.15 5.11 -36.30
C ILE A 701 -12.64 5.17 -36.61
N ASN A 702 -13.43 4.28 -36.01
CA ASN A 702 -14.85 4.14 -36.34
C ASN A 702 -15.73 4.74 -35.24
N VAL A 703 -16.72 5.55 -35.62
CA VAL A 703 -17.67 6.19 -34.70
C VAL A 703 -19.12 6.00 -35.15
N LYS A 704 -20.04 5.98 -34.20
CA LYS A 704 -21.49 5.92 -34.44
C LYS A 704 -22.10 7.31 -34.23
N GLN A 705 -22.91 7.77 -35.18
CA GLN A 705 -23.54 9.10 -35.08
C GLN A 705 -24.36 9.23 -33.80
N GLY A 706 -24.16 10.33 -33.08
CA GLY A 706 -24.86 10.66 -31.84
C GLY A 706 -24.26 10.07 -30.55
N LEU A 707 -23.19 9.27 -30.62
CA LEU A 707 -22.43 8.85 -29.43
C LEU A 707 -21.26 9.80 -29.13
N ARG A 708 -20.84 9.82 -27.87
CA ARG A 708 -19.70 10.58 -27.35
C ARG A 708 -18.54 9.62 -27.06
N TYR A 709 -17.34 9.98 -27.48
CA TYR A 709 -16.15 9.14 -27.37
C TYR A 709 -15.09 9.84 -26.53
N ARG A 710 -14.51 9.17 -25.53
CA ARG A 710 -13.28 9.62 -24.86
C ARG A 710 -12.09 9.13 -25.67
N PHE A 711 -11.59 9.95 -26.58
CA PHE A 711 -10.37 9.61 -27.32
C PHE A 711 -9.14 9.84 -26.46
N ARG A 712 -8.29 8.82 -26.38
CA ARG A 712 -7.05 8.80 -25.60
C ARG A 712 -5.85 9.04 -26.53
N LEU A 713 -5.47 10.30 -26.69
CA LEU A 713 -4.38 10.72 -27.56
C LEU A 713 -3.04 10.54 -26.85
N VAL A 714 -2.13 9.81 -27.47
CA VAL A 714 -0.79 9.48 -26.94
C VAL A 714 0.25 9.81 -27.99
N ASN A 715 1.24 10.66 -27.68
CA ASN A 715 2.39 10.88 -28.55
C ASN A 715 3.58 10.03 -28.09
N THR A 716 3.85 8.94 -28.79
CA THR A 716 4.98 8.03 -28.54
C THR A 716 6.20 8.32 -29.43
N ALA A 717 6.33 9.54 -29.96
CA ALA A 717 7.43 9.94 -30.83
C ALA A 717 8.81 9.99 -30.11
N CYS A 718 9.88 9.88 -30.90
CA CYS A 718 11.27 10.14 -30.47
C CYS A 718 11.69 11.60 -30.61
N ASP A 719 10.99 12.40 -31.42
CA ASP A 719 11.31 13.82 -31.64
C ASP A 719 10.05 14.67 -31.86
N SER A 720 9.20 14.23 -32.79
CA SER A 720 8.09 15.04 -33.30
C SER A 720 7.05 15.45 -32.24
N ASN A 721 6.76 16.74 -32.17
CA ASN A 721 5.48 17.23 -31.66
C ASN A 721 4.49 17.42 -32.81
N TYR A 722 3.21 17.19 -32.54
CA TYR A 722 2.15 17.23 -33.54
C TYR A 722 1.10 18.28 -33.20
N VAL A 723 0.60 18.98 -34.22
CA VAL A 723 -0.69 19.68 -34.14
C VAL A 723 -1.78 18.71 -34.62
N PHE A 724 -2.54 18.19 -33.67
CA PHE A 724 -3.65 17.26 -33.88
C PHE A 724 -4.98 18.01 -34.10
N GLN A 725 -5.76 17.58 -35.10
CA GLN A 725 -7.07 18.14 -35.45
C GLN A 725 -7.94 17.06 -36.12
N ILE A 726 -9.27 17.18 -36.03
CA ILE A 726 -10.23 16.35 -36.78
C ILE A 726 -11.15 17.28 -37.58
N ASP A 727 -11.24 17.08 -38.90
CA ASP A 727 -12.12 17.87 -39.79
C ASP A 727 -13.58 17.80 -39.33
N GLY A 728 -14.31 18.92 -39.33
CA GLY A 728 -15.69 19.04 -38.89
C GLY A 728 -15.91 19.03 -37.37
N HIS A 729 -14.93 18.58 -36.57
CA HIS A 729 -15.11 18.31 -35.13
C HIS A 729 -14.42 19.38 -34.27
N LYS A 730 -14.98 20.59 -34.28
CA LYS A 730 -14.41 21.80 -33.65
C LYS A 730 -14.61 21.92 -32.13
N ASN A 731 -14.82 20.80 -31.45
CA ASN A 731 -15.01 20.78 -30.00
C ASN A 731 -14.44 19.48 -29.43
N LEU A 732 -13.11 19.47 -29.27
CA LEU A 732 -12.38 18.43 -28.57
C LEU A 732 -12.29 18.89 -27.11
N THR A 733 -13.16 18.34 -26.25
CA THR A 733 -13.22 18.73 -24.83
C THR A 733 -12.19 17.93 -24.04
N ILE A 734 -11.02 18.51 -23.80
CA ILE A 734 -9.95 17.88 -23.01
C ILE A 734 -10.43 17.73 -21.55
N ILE A 735 -10.26 16.54 -20.99
CA ILE A 735 -10.61 16.19 -19.60
C ILE A 735 -9.44 15.61 -18.80
N GLU A 736 -8.30 15.35 -19.46
CA GLU A 736 -7.13 14.71 -18.87
C GLU A 736 -5.88 15.18 -19.61
N ALA A 737 -4.78 15.38 -18.89
CA ALA A 737 -3.44 15.58 -19.45
C ALA A 737 -2.45 14.71 -18.67
N ASP A 738 -1.61 13.96 -19.38
CA ASP A 738 -0.56 13.07 -18.83
C ASP A 738 -1.02 12.23 -17.61
N GLY A 739 -2.19 11.58 -17.70
CA GLY A 739 -2.73 10.75 -16.61
C GLY A 739 -3.38 11.51 -15.43
N ILE A 740 -3.48 12.84 -15.49
CA ILE A 740 -4.14 13.66 -14.48
C ILE A 740 -5.45 14.23 -15.03
N LEU A 741 -6.57 14.03 -14.32
CA LEU A 741 -7.85 14.64 -14.68
C LEU A 741 -7.83 16.17 -14.49
N HIS A 742 -8.39 16.89 -15.46
CA HIS A 742 -8.45 18.36 -15.51
C HIS A 742 -9.90 18.85 -15.70
N GLU A 743 -10.17 20.11 -15.35
CA GLU A 743 -11.42 20.79 -15.68
C GLU A 743 -11.63 20.82 -17.21
N PRO A 744 -12.88 20.70 -17.73
CA PRO A 744 -13.10 20.45 -19.15
C PRO A 744 -12.71 21.66 -20.04
N LEU A 745 -11.74 21.46 -20.93
CA LEU A 745 -11.23 22.51 -21.83
C LEU A 745 -11.53 22.19 -23.30
N SER A 746 -12.51 22.89 -23.89
CA SER A 746 -12.86 22.81 -25.31
C SER A 746 -11.82 23.49 -26.21
N VAL A 747 -11.29 22.74 -27.18
CA VAL A 747 -10.37 23.26 -28.23
C VAL A 747 -10.74 22.73 -29.62
N ASP A 748 -10.24 23.37 -30.68
CA ASP A 748 -10.32 22.83 -32.05
C ASP A 748 -9.13 21.92 -32.40
N SER A 749 -7.99 22.12 -31.73
CA SER A 749 -6.74 21.43 -32.05
C SER A 749 -5.81 21.36 -30.84
N ILE A 750 -5.01 20.29 -30.80
CA ILE A 750 -4.12 19.96 -29.67
C ILE A 750 -2.69 19.91 -30.18
N GLN A 751 -1.80 20.78 -29.68
CA GLN A 751 -0.36 20.56 -29.85
C GLN A 751 0.10 19.60 -28.76
N ILE A 752 0.63 18.44 -29.17
CA ILE A 752 1.06 17.36 -28.28
C ILE A 752 2.53 17.05 -28.53
N TYR A 753 3.37 17.26 -27.52
CA TYR A 753 4.81 17.00 -27.58
C TYR A 753 5.12 15.53 -27.33
N ALA A 754 6.33 15.07 -27.69
CA ALA A 754 6.76 13.70 -27.43
C ALA A 754 6.53 13.34 -25.95
N ALA A 755 6.03 12.12 -25.70
CA ALA A 755 5.65 11.57 -24.40
C ALA A 755 4.40 12.16 -23.69
N GLN A 756 3.79 13.23 -24.22
CA GLN A 756 2.53 13.77 -23.68
C GLN A 756 1.31 12.91 -24.04
N ARG A 757 0.27 12.98 -23.20
CA ARG A 757 -1.05 12.36 -23.41
C ARG A 757 -2.18 13.34 -23.12
N TYR A 758 -3.30 13.18 -23.81
CA TYR A 758 -4.54 13.88 -23.53
C TYR A 758 -5.75 12.96 -23.74
N SER A 759 -6.67 12.87 -22.77
CA SER A 759 -8.03 12.40 -23.05
C SER A 759 -8.90 13.59 -23.46
N PHE A 760 -9.58 13.49 -24.60
CA PHE A 760 -10.60 14.46 -25.01
C PHE A 760 -11.92 13.75 -25.35
N ILE A 761 -13.03 14.37 -24.94
CA ILE A 761 -14.37 13.94 -25.34
C ILE A 761 -14.70 14.58 -26.69
N MET A 762 -15.19 13.77 -27.63
CA MET A 762 -15.72 14.20 -28.92
C MET A 762 -17.09 13.58 -29.15
N THR A 763 -18.10 14.41 -29.42
CA THR A 763 -19.41 13.95 -29.88
C THR A 763 -19.35 13.67 -31.38
N ALA A 764 -19.80 12.49 -31.82
CA ALA A 764 -19.94 12.16 -33.23
C ALA A 764 -21.26 12.75 -33.80
N ASP A 765 -21.42 14.07 -33.76
CA ASP A 765 -22.65 14.79 -34.14
C ASP A 765 -22.75 15.15 -35.63
N GLN A 766 -21.61 15.21 -36.33
CA GLN A 766 -21.54 15.51 -37.77
C GLN A 766 -22.28 14.47 -38.64
N ALA A 767 -22.49 14.80 -39.92
CA ALA A 767 -23.18 13.91 -40.86
C ALA A 767 -22.38 12.62 -41.13
N VAL A 768 -23.07 11.50 -41.38
CA VAL A 768 -22.43 10.20 -41.69
C VAL A 768 -21.55 10.30 -42.93
N ASN A 769 -20.24 10.36 -42.74
CA ASN A 769 -19.22 10.50 -43.78
C ASN A 769 -17.84 9.99 -43.28
N ASN A 770 -16.82 10.10 -44.12
CA ASN A 770 -15.41 10.03 -43.71
C ASN A 770 -14.88 11.46 -43.49
N TYR A 771 -14.11 11.66 -42.41
CA TYR A 771 -13.43 12.92 -42.05
C TYR A 771 -11.94 12.68 -41.86
N TRP A 772 -11.09 13.65 -42.21
CA TRP A 772 -9.66 13.55 -41.93
C TRP A 772 -9.37 13.78 -40.45
N ILE A 773 -8.70 12.82 -39.83
CA ILE A 773 -7.86 13.02 -38.65
C ILE A 773 -6.51 13.51 -39.16
N ARG A 774 -5.94 14.53 -38.53
CA ARG A 774 -4.72 15.22 -38.94
C ARG A 774 -3.75 15.31 -37.77
N ALA A 775 -2.47 15.04 -38.00
CA ALA A 775 -1.40 15.19 -37.01
C ALA A 775 -0.16 15.81 -37.67
N ASN A 776 -0.14 17.13 -37.83
CA ASN A 776 0.94 17.81 -38.56
C ASN A 776 2.20 17.94 -37.67
N PRO A 777 3.35 17.36 -38.07
CA PRO A 777 4.58 17.39 -37.28
C PRO A 777 5.28 18.76 -37.35
N ASN A 778 6.17 19.04 -36.38
CA ASN A 778 7.09 20.18 -36.40
C ASN A 778 8.34 19.96 -37.29
N ASN A 779 8.67 18.71 -37.61
CA ASN A 779 9.83 18.31 -38.40
C ASN A 779 9.48 17.20 -39.42
N GLY A 780 10.44 16.84 -40.29
CA GLY A 780 10.20 15.89 -41.37
C GLY A 780 9.20 16.40 -42.43
N PRO A 781 8.46 15.51 -43.12
CA PRO A 781 7.48 15.91 -44.14
C PRO A 781 6.23 16.55 -43.50
N THR A 782 6.12 17.88 -43.56
CA THR A 782 4.96 18.64 -43.04
C THR A 782 3.81 18.74 -44.06
N GLY A 783 2.58 18.96 -43.59
CA GLY A 783 1.37 19.11 -44.41
C GLY A 783 0.61 17.80 -44.61
N PHE A 784 -0.30 17.75 -45.60
CA PHE A 784 -1.25 16.64 -45.80
C PHE A 784 -1.38 16.16 -47.25
N ILE A 785 -0.46 16.55 -48.15
CA ILE A 785 -0.56 16.24 -49.58
C ILE A 785 -0.50 14.72 -49.79
N GLY A 786 -1.52 14.15 -50.44
CA GLY A 786 -1.66 12.71 -50.66
C GLY A 786 -2.05 11.88 -49.43
N GLY A 787 -2.45 12.53 -48.32
CA GLY A 787 -2.82 11.84 -47.08
C GLY A 787 -1.64 11.43 -46.20
N ILE A 788 -0.46 12.04 -46.38
CA ILE A 788 0.57 12.01 -45.32
C ILE A 788 0.01 12.63 -44.03
N ASN A 789 0.55 12.26 -42.86
CA ASN A 789 0.21 12.86 -41.56
C ASN A 789 -1.29 12.82 -41.21
N SER A 790 -2.01 11.83 -41.75
CA SER A 790 -3.47 11.77 -41.76
C SER A 790 -4.00 10.36 -41.50
N ALA A 791 -5.18 10.28 -40.89
CA ALA A 791 -5.95 9.05 -40.72
C ALA A 791 -7.44 9.34 -40.97
N ILE A 792 -8.29 8.31 -40.94
CA ILE A 792 -9.70 8.41 -41.32
C ILE A 792 -10.58 8.25 -40.07
N LEU A 793 -11.34 9.27 -39.71
CA LEU A 793 -12.51 9.11 -38.85
C LEU A 793 -13.69 8.69 -39.73
N ARG A 794 -14.22 7.50 -39.51
CA ARG A 794 -15.31 6.91 -40.31
C ARG A 794 -16.57 6.74 -39.48
N TYR A 795 -17.65 7.34 -39.95
CA TYR A 795 -18.97 7.10 -39.38
C TYR A 795 -19.54 5.74 -39.82
N GLU A 796 -20.24 5.05 -38.91
CA GLU A 796 -21.03 3.86 -39.23
C GLU A 796 -22.03 4.16 -40.36
N GLY A 797 -21.95 3.39 -41.45
CA GLY A 797 -22.74 3.61 -42.66
C GLY A 797 -22.09 4.49 -43.73
N ALA A 798 -20.95 5.14 -43.46
CA ALA A 798 -20.16 5.81 -44.48
C ALA A 798 -19.45 4.81 -45.41
N SER A 799 -19.15 5.25 -46.64
CA SER A 799 -18.46 4.39 -47.62
C SER A 799 -16.99 4.14 -47.27
N THR A 800 -16.44 2.99 -47.68
CA THR A 800 -15.01 2.67 -47.54
C THR A 800 -14.19 3.46 -48.57
N SER A 801 -13.98 4.74 -48.30
CA SER A 801 -13.22 5.70 -49.12
C SER A 801 -12.37 6.63 -48.24
N GLU A 802 -11.44 7.37 -48.87
CA GLU A 802 -10.70 8.45 -48.21
C GLU A 802 -11.60 9.70 -48.05
N PRO A 803 -11.46 10.49 -46.96
CA PRO A 803 -12.22 11.72 -46.79
C PRO A 803 -11.95 12.75 -47.90
N THR A 804 -13.00 13.46 -48.31
CA THR A 804 -12.91 14.64 -49.21
C THR A 804 -13.06 15.96 -48.45
N THR A 805 -13.02 15.91 -47.12
CA THR A 805 -13.10 17.11 -46.26
C THR A 805 -11.86 17.99 -46.38
N SER A 806 -12.07 19.29 -46.20
CA SER A 806 -10.99 20.30 -46.18
C SER A 806 -10.64 20.63 -44.74
N GLN A 807 -9.37 20.94 -44.48
CA GLN A 807 -8.95 21.36 -43.14
C GLN A 807 -9.70 22.61 -42.69
N ASP A 808 -10.28 22.54 -41.50
CA ASP A 808 -11.06 23.62 -40.93
C ASP A 808 -10.19 24.75 -40.38
N THR A 809 -10.61 26.00 -40.62
CA THR A 809 -10.14 27.14 -39.83
C THR A 809 -10.63 27.00 -38.38
N SER A 810 -9.68 27.11 -37.46
CA SER A 810 -9.90 26.99 -36.01
C SER A 810 -10.79 28.11 -35.46
N VAL A 811 -11.67 27.76 -34.51
CA VAL A 811 -12.65 28.64 -33.86
C VAL A 811 -12.35 28.83 -32.37
N ASN A 812 -12.23 27.74 -31.60
CA ASN A 812 -11.86 27.78 -30.18
C ASN A 812 -10.33 27.80 -29.97
N GLY A 813 -9.55 27.66 -31.04
CA GLY A 813 -8.09 27.80 -31.04
C GLY A 813 -7.31 26.49 -30.93
N LEU A 814 -6.00 26.67 -30.80
CA LEU A 814 -5.05 25.66 -30.36
C LEU A 814 -5.05 25.61 -28.83
N ILE A 815 -4.84 24.42 -28.26
CA ILE A 815 -4.60 24.26 -26.82
C ILE A 815 -3.54 25.25 -26.29
N ASN A 816 -3.79 25.80 -25.11
CA ASN A 816 -2.82 26.59 -24.35
C ASN A 816 -2.75 26.04 -22.93
N GLU A 817 -1.56 25.62 -22.51
CA GLU A 817 -1.32 24.92 -21.24
C GLU A 817 -1.71 25.75 -20.00
N VAL A 818 -1.68 27.09 -20.09
CA VAL A 818 -2.10 27.97 -18.97
C VAL A 818 -3.60 27.87 -18.63
N ASN A 819 -4.41 27.31 -19.55
CA ASN A 819 -5.85 27.11 -19.38
C ASN A 819 -6.21 25.71 -18.87
N LEU A 820 -5.23 24.83 -18.64
CA LEU A 820 -5.44 23.52 -18.02
C LEU A 820 -5.37 23.67 -16.50
N HIS A 821 -6.41 23.22 -15.80
CA HIS A 821 -6.51 23.24 -14.35
C HIS A 821 -6.86 21.83 -13.84
N PRO A 822 -6.11 21.22 -12.90
CA PRO A 822 -6.38 19.87 -12.43
C PRO A 822 -7.68 19.81 -11.61
N LEU A 823 -8.49 18.78 -11.86
CA LEU A 823 -9.83 18.62 -11.28
C LEU A 823 -9.81 18.38 -9.76
N VAL A 824 -8.74 17.75 -9.26
CA VAL A 824 -8.60 17.32 -7.86
C VAL A 824 -7.31 17.90 -7.29
N ASN A 825 -7.40 18.42 -6.06
CA ASN A 825 -6.30 19.07 -5.33
C ASN A 825 -5.54 20.14 -6.15
N PRO A 826 -6.23 21.12 -6.77
CA PRO A 826 -5.56 22.20 -7.48
C PRO A 826 -4.76 23.10 -6.54
N GLY A 827 -3.62 23.58 -7.05
CA GLY A 827 -2.70 24.46 -6.34
C GLY A 827 -1.32 23.83 -6.19
N ALA A 828 -0.28 24.64 -6.39
CA ALA A 828 1.10 24.18 -6.34
C ALA A 828 1.61 24.08 -4.88
N PRO A 829 2.49 23.11 -4.58
CA PRO A 829 3.09 23.00 -3.25
C PRO A 829 3.99 24.20 -2.93
N GLY A 830 4.12 24.52 -1.65
CA GLY A 830 4.93 25.63 -1.14
C GLY A 830 4.19 26.99 -1.11
N GLY A 831 4.94 28.07 -0.91
CA GLY A 831 4.43 29.44 -0.89
C GLY A 831 4.14 29.98 -2.29
N ALA A 832 3.06 30.76 -2.41
CA ALA A 832 2.57 31.33 -3.68
C ALA A 832 3.40 32.53 -4.19
N PHE A 833 4.71 32.36 -4.31
CA PHE A 833 5.69 33.33 -4.83
C PHE A 833 6.93 32.59 -5.36
N ILE A 834 7.70 33.23 -6.23
CA ILE A 834 8.91 32.65 -6.86
C ILE A 834 9.96 32.35 -5.78
N GLY A 835 10.56 31.16 -5.80
CA GLY A 835 11.44 30.69 -4.73
C GLY A 835 10.73 30.35 -3.42
N GLY A 836 9.40 30.27 -3.41
CA GLY A 836 8.59 29.89 -2.25
C GLY A 836 8.57 28.38 -1.93
N ALA A 837 9.51 27.62 -2.48
CA ALA A 837 9.69 26.19 -2.19
C ALA A 837 10.80 25.97 -1.15
N ASP A 838 11.01 24.75 -0.69
CA ASP A 838 12.10 24.38 0.23
C ASP A 838 13.43 24.18 -0.51
N VAL A 839 13.37 23.68 -1.75
CA VAL A 839 14.51 23.53 -2.67
C VAL A 839 14.24 24.28 -3.97
N GLN A 840 15.25 24.99 -4.50
CA GLN A 840 15.20 25.62 -5.82
C GLN A 840 16.35 25.10 -6.68
N LEU A 841 16.02 24.53 -7.84
CA LEU A 841 16.99 24.09 -8.85
C LEU A 841 16.80 24.91 -10.12
N ASN A 842 17.71 25.85 -10.37
CA ASN A 842 17.83 26.48 -11.68
C ASN A 842 18.72 25.61 -12.56
N LEU A 843 18.16 25.03 -13.62
CA LEU A 843 18.89 24.13 -14.53
C LEU A 843 19.24 24.89 -15.82
N VAL A 844 20.53 25.21 -15.96
CA VAL A 844 21.06 25.91 -17.14
C VAL A 844 21.24 24.91 -18.27
N LEU A 845 20.34 24.98 -19.25
CA LEU A 845 20.28 24.08 -20.40
C LEU A 845 21.12 24.64 -21.56
N ALA A 846 22.03 23.84 -22.10
CA ALA A 846 22.89 24.26 -23.21
C ALA A 846 23.29 23.09 -24.10
N ARG A 847 23.81 23.41 -25.30
CA ARG A 847 24.50 22.45 -26.17
C ARG A 847 25.95 22.84 -26.34
N ASN A 848 26.87 21.91 -26.07
CA ASN A 848 28.30 22.17 -26.25
C ASN A 848 28.65 22.13 -27.75
N ALA A 849 29.05 23.28 -28.30
CA ALA A 849 29.33 23.42 -29.73
C ALA A 849 30.57 22.62 -30.21
N ALA A 850 31.47 22.22 -29.31
CA ALA A 850 32.68 21.46 -29.65
C ALA A 850 32.47 19.94 -29.60
N THR A 851 31.63 19.44 -28.69
CA THR A 851 31.36 17.99 -28.55
C THR A 851 30.04 17.56 -29.18
N GLY A 852 29.11 18.49 -29.45
CA GLY A 852 27.78 18.19 -29.96
C GLY A 852 26.82 17.56 -28.93
N LYS A 853 27.32 17.08 -27.79
CA LYS A 853 26.49 16.66 -26.64
C LYS A 853 25.87 17.90 -25.96
N PHE A 854 24.71 17.69 -25.35
CA PHE A 854 24.02 18.66 -24.50
C PHE A 854 24.53 18.63 -23.07
N THR A 855 24.21 19.66 -22.31
CA THR A 855 24.63 19.81 -20.93
C THR A 855 23.56 20.46 -20.08
N ILE A 856 23.37 19.96 -18.86
CA ILE A 856 22.59 20.61 -17.81
C ILE A 856 23.59 21.09 -16.75
N ASN A 857 23.56 22.39 -16.43
CA ASN A 857 24.55 23.06 -15.55
C ASN A 857 26.02 22.84 -15.99
N GLY A 858 26.24 22.69 -17.30
CA GLY A 858 27.57 22.49 -17.90
C GLY A 858 28.06 21.05 -17.92
N VAL A 859 27.33 20.09 -17.35
CA VAL A 859 27.64 18.65 -17.35
C VAL A 859 26.75 17.93 -18.36
N ALA A 860 27.34 17.10 -19.23
CA ALA A 860 26.60 16.18 -20.09
C ALA A 860 26.34 14.88 -19.33
N PHE A 861 25.11 14.36 -19.36
CA PHE A 861 24.85 13.03 -18.80
C PHE A 861 25.57 11.94 -19.62
N VAL A 862 26.10 10.95 -18.91
CA VAL A 862 26.68 9.71 -19.46
C VAL A 862 26.24 8.57 -18.53
N PRO A 863 25.68 7.46 -19.03
CA PRO A 863 25.25 6.34 -18.20
C PRO A 863 26.39 5.81 -17.29
N PRO A 864 26.12 5.56 -15.99
CA PRO A 864 27.12 4.96 -15.11
C PRO A 864 27.16 3.43 -15.31
N THR A 865 28.36 2.83 -15.27
CA THR A 865 28.53 1.36 -15.42
C THR A 865 27.89 0.51 -14.31
N VAL A 866 27.44 1.15 -13.23
CA VAL A 866 26.64 0.57 -12.15
C VAL A 866 25.39 1.43 -12.00
N PRO A 867 24.16 0.89 -12.07
CA PRO A 867 22.96 1.69 -11.98
C PRO A 867 22.92 2.54 -10.70
N VAL A 868 22.40 3.77 -10.77
CA VAL A 868 22.35 4.68 -9.62
C VAL A 868 21.67 4.01 -8.40
N LEU A 869 20.58 3.28 -8.61
CA LEU A 869 19.92 2.51 -7.54
C LEU A 869 20.82 1.41 -6.97
N LEU A 870 21.64 0.74 -7.79
CA LEU A 870 22.57 -0.27 -7.30
C LEU A 870 23.77 0.35 -6.56
N GLN A 871 24.23 1.55 -6.94
CA GLN A 871 25.22 2.31 -6.16
C GLN A 871 24.67 2.64 -4.77
N ILE A 872 23.44 3.15 -4.70
CA ILE A 872 22.69 3.45 -3.47
C ILE A 872 22.59 2.22 -2.57
N LEU A 873 22.05 1.12 -3.09
CA LEU A 873 21.86 -0.13 -2.34
C LEU A 873 23.19 -0.76 -1.90
N SER A 874 24.27 -0.52 -2.64
CA SER A 874 25.64 -0.94 -2.28
C SER A 874 26.32 -0.06 -1.22
N GLY A 875 25.69 1.04 -0.78
CA GLY A 875 26.17 1.87 0.33
C GLY A 875 26.57 3.30 -0.03
N ALA A 876 26.22 3.83 -1.20
CA ALA A 876 26.42 5.24 -1.52
C ALA A 876 25.41 6.13 -0.75
N GLN A 877 25.87 6.75 0.34
CA GLN A 877 25.03 7.51 1.28
C GLN A 877 24.92 9.03 0.97
N ASN A 878 25.52 9.51 -0.12
CA ASN A 878 25.39 10.92 -0.53
C ASN A 878 25.53 11.09 -2.05
N ALA A 879 24.86 12.09 -2.62
CA ALA A 879 24.89 12.33 -4.07
C ALA A 879 26.28 12.71 -4.61
N GLN A 880 27.19 13.22 -3.78
CA GLN A 880 28.57 13.49 -4.18
C GLN A 880 29.38 12.19 -4.43
N SER A 881 28.93 11.07 -3.87
CA SER A 881 29.47 9.72 -4.14
C SER A 881 28.79 8.98 -5.29
N LEU A 882 27.66 9.50 -5.81
CA LEU A 882 26.93 8.90 -6.93
C LEU A 882 27.52 9.31 -8.28
N LEU A 883 27.52 8.36 -9.21
CA LEU A 883 27.93 8.52 -10.60
C LEU A 883 26.69 8.57 -11.50
N PRO A 884 26.69 9.39 -12.58
CA PRO A 884 27.80 10.24 -13.04
C PRO A 884 27.93 11.54 -12.24
N THR A 885 29.17 11.88 -11.86
CA THR A 885 29.47 13.06 -11.02
C THR A 885 29.04 14.35 -11.72
N GLY A 886 28.19 15.15 -11.05
CA GLY A 886 27.71 16.43 -11.55
C GLY A 886 26.32 16.41 -12.21
N SER A 887 25.79 15.22 -12.54
CA SER A 887 24.40 15.08 -13.03
C SER A 887 23.43 14.56 -11.97
N VAL A 888 23.88 14.24 -10.74
CA VAL A 888 23.03 13.73 -9.65
C VAL A 888 22.76 14.81 -8.61
N TYR A 889 21.49 15.05 -8.31
CA TYR A 889 21.00 16.10 -7.40
C TYR A 889 20.28 15.44 -6.22
N ALA A 890 20.81 15.60 -5.00
CA ALA A 890 20.13 15.12 -3.80
C ALA A 890 18.89 15.97 -3.50
N LEU A 891 17.75 15.32 -3.28
CA LEU A 891 16.54 15.95 -2.77
C LEU A 891 16.23 15.44 -1.35
N PRO A 892 15.96 16.34 -0.38
CA PRO A 892 15.49 15.95 0.95
C PRO A 892 14.07 15.39 0.88
N HIS A 893 13.71 14.56 1.86
CA HIS A 893 12.39 13.97 1.99
C HIS A 893 11.34 14.98 2.52
N PHE A 894 10.09 14.84 2.05
CA PHE A 894 8.94 15.69 2.42
C PHE A 894 9.20 17.20 2.28
N ALA A 895 9.82 17.58 1.17
CA ALA A 895 10.16 18.95 0.81
C ALA A 895 9.47 19.36 -0.50
N THR A 896 9.17 20.64 -0.63
CA THR A 896 8.67 21.24 -1.87
C THR A 896 9.85 21.63 -2.76
N VAL A 897 9.81 21.25 -4.04
CA VAL A 897 10.91 21.48 -5.00
C VAL A 897 10.42 22.35 -6.14
N GLU A 898 11.15 23.42 -6.46
CA GLU A 898 10.92 24.28 -7.62
C GLU A 898 12.06 24.11 -8.63
N ILE A 899 11.75 23.62 -9.84
CA ILE A 899 12.73 23.49 -10.92
C ILE A 899 12.44 24.53 -12.00
N THR A 900 13.46 25.32 -12.35
CA THR A 900 13.43 26.27 -13.48
C THR A 900 14.16 25.69 -14.68
N LEU A 901 13.48 25.72 -15.84
CA LEU A 901 13.94 25.22 -17.13
C LEU A 901 13.86 26.36 -18.16
N ALA A 902 15.00 27.01 -18.43
CA ALA A 902 15.06 28.13 -19.37
C ALA A 902 15.04 27.66 -20.83
N GLY A 903 14.12 28.20 -21.63
CA GLY A 903 13.98 27.88 -23.04
C GLY A 903 15.07 28.53 -23.91
N GLY A 904 15.29 27.97 -25.11
CA GLY A 904 16.23 28.52 -26.10
C GLY A 904 17.51 27.72 -26.37
N ALA A 905 17.64 26.52 -25.81
CA ALA A 905 18.67 25.58 -26.27
C ALA A 905 18.45 25.18 -27.76
N PRO A 906 19.51 24.84 -28.53
CA PRO A 906 19.37 24.41 -29.93
C PRO A 906 18.61 23.09 -30.06
N GLY A 907 17.70 23.00 -31.04
CA GLY A 907 16.71 21.91 -31.10
C GLY A 907 15.45 22.19 -30.25
N GLY A 908 15.16 23.48 -30.04
CA GLY A 908 14.16 24.00 -29.10
C GLY A 908 12.71 23.54 -29.30
N GLY A 909 11.89 23.76 -28.28
CA GLY A 909 10.63 23.05 -28.09
C GLY A 909 10.80 21.72 -27.32
N HIS A 910 11.84 21.62 -26.48
CA HIS A 910 12.19 20.41 -25.73
C HIS A 910 11.09 20.04 -24.71
N PRO A 911 10.42 18.88 -24.83
CA PRO A 911 9.64 18.31 -23.75
C PRO A 911 10.59 17.75 -22.68
N PHE A 912 10.43 18.15 -21.42
CA PHE A 912 11.08 17.53 -20.27
C PHE A 912 10.12 16.56 -19.57
N HIS A 913 10.60 15.37 -19.25
CA HIS A 913 9.92 14.40 -18.41
C HIS A 913 10.62 14.25 -17.06
N LEU A 914 9.85 14.13 -15.97
CA LEU A 914 10.32 13.73 -14.64
C LEU A 914 9.70 12.38 -14.27
N HIS A 915 10.55 11.38 -14.01
CA HIS A 915 10.12 10.06 -13.55
C HIS A 915 9.59 10.11 -12.10
N GLY A 916 8.75 9.14 -11.74
CA GLY A 916 8.25 8.95 -10.37
C GLY A 916 7.24 9.99 -9.89
N HIS A 917 6.98 11.07 -10.64
CA HIS A 917 6.24 12.24 -10.20
C HIS A 917 5.34 12.84 -11.28
N ALA A 918 4.22 13.44 -10.85
CA ALA A 918 3.56 14.50 -11.61
C ALA A 918 3.86 15.85 -10.94
N PHE A 919 4.02 16.90 -11.74
CA PHE A 919 4.41 18.23 -11.29
C PHE A 919 3.45 19.32 -11.76
N ASP A 920 3.35 20.39 -10.97
CA ASP A 920 2.59 21.59 -11.25
C ASP A 920 3.39 22.55 -12.13
N VAL A 921 2.91 22.84 -13.34
CA VAL A 921 3.52 23.79 -14.27
C VAL A 921 3.17 25.22 -13.85
N ILE A 922 3.79 25.68 -12.77
CA ILE A 922 3.55 27.02 -12.20
C ILE A 922 3.88 28.15 -13.18
N ARG A 923 4.67 27.90 -14.22
CA ARG A 923 4.80 28.77 -15.39
C ARG A 923 5.06 27.95 -16.66
N ALA A 924 4.10 27.97 -17.58
CA ALA A 924 4.17 27.31 -18.89
C ALA A 924 4.95 28.13 -19.94
N ALA A 925 5.30 27.49 -21.06
CA ALA A 925 5.90 28.15 -22.21
C ALA A 925 4.92 29.15 -22.86
N GLY A 926 5.46 30.21 -23.48
CA GLY A 926 4.68 31.35 -23.98
C GLY A 926 4.12 32.27 -22.88
N SER A 927 4.36 31.97 -21.60
CA SER A 927 3.81 32.72 -20.46
C SER A 927 4.87 33.47 -19.65
N THR A 928 4.47 34.63 -19.14
CA THR A 928 5.25 35.44 -18.18
C THR A 928 4.63 35.48 -16.78
N THR A 929 3.42 34.93 -16.61
CA THR A 929 2.69 34.91 -15.34
C THR A 929 2.85 33.57 -14.63
N TYR A 930 3.07 33.61 -13.32
CA TYR A 930 3.09 32.43 -12.48
C TYR A 930 1.67 32.12 -11.95
N ASN A 931 1.26 30.85 -12.04
CA ASN A 931 0.03 30.34 -11.42
C ASN A 931 0.39 29.38 -10.28
N TYR A 932 0.03 29.75 -9.05
CA TYR A 932 0.18 28.89 -7.86
C TYR A 932 -1.16 28.31 -7.37
N VAL A 933 -2.29 28.73 -7.95
CA VAL A 933 -3.65 28.47 -7.46
C VAL A 933 -4.26 27.24 -8.14
N ASN A 934 -4.06 27.09 -9.45
CA ASN A 934 -4.54 25.96 -10.25
C ASN A 934 -3.71 25.73 -11.53
N PRO A 935 -2.36 25.71 -11.47
CA PRO A 935 -1.54 25.38 -12.64
C PRO A 935 -1.85 23.97 -13.16
N ALA A 936 -1.61 23.73 -14.46
CA ALA A 936 -1.69 22.41 -15.06
C ALA A 936 -0.76 21.43 -14.32
N ARG A 937 -1.23 20.22 -14.01
CA ARG A 937 -0.43 19.18 -13.33
C ARG A 937 -0.20 18.00 -14.24
N ARG A 938 1.05 17.68 -14.55
CA ARG A 938 1.41 16.71 -15.60
C ARG A 938 2.80 16.12 -15.39
N ASP A 939 3.24 15.18 -16.25
CA ASP A 939 4.57 14.57 -16.18
C ASP A 939 5.52 14.94 -17.33
N VAL A 940 5.04 15.56 -18.42
CA VAL A 940 5.89 16.04 -19.54
C VAL A 940 5.55 17.47 -19.94
N VAL A 941 6.50 18.41 -19.81
CA VAL A 941 6.30 19.85 -20.15
C VAL A 941 7.26 20.34 -21.24
N ASN A 942 6.73 21.08 -22.22
CA ASN A 942 7.54 21.81 -23.20
C ASN A 942 8.17 23.06 -22.55
N ILE A 943 9.50 23.19 -22.60
CA ILE A 943 10.20 24.37 -22.05
C ILE A 943 10.16 25.61 -22.94
N GLY A 944 9.64 25.48 -24.16
CA GLY A 944 9.48 26.59 -25.10
C GLY A 944 10.76 27.01 -25.84
N VAL A 945 10.87 28.31 -26.09
CA VAL A 945 11.88 28.94 -26.95
C VAL A 945 12.71 29.98 -26.18
N ALA A 946 13.66 30.64 -26.84
CA ALA A 946 14.51 31.64 -26.20
C ALA A 946 13.67 32.82 -25.65
N GLY A 947 13.67 32.98 -24.33
CA GLY A 947 12.85 33.96 -23.60
C GLY A 947 11.78 33.30 -22.71
N ASP A 948 11.43 32.04 -22.96
CA ASP A 948 10.67 31.23 -22.02
C ASP A 948 11.54 30.83 -20.82
N ASN A 949 10.89 30.71 -19.67
CA ASN A 949 11.51 30.30 -18.42
C ASN A 949 10.48 29.46 -17.68
N VAL A 950 10.26 28.25 -18.19
CA VAL A 950 9.29 27.31 -17.66
C VAL A 950 9.70 26.93 -16.25
N THR A 951 8.72 26.81 -15.36
CA THR A 951 8.96 26.52 -13.95
C THR A 951 7.93 25.53 -13.47
N ILE A 952 8.41 24.45 -12.84
CA ILE A 952 7.58 23.36 -12.32
C ILE A 952 7.78 23.22 -10.81
N ARG A 953 6.77 22.68 -10.12
CA ARG A 953 6.88 22.26 -8.71
C ARG A 953 6.35 20.85 -8.47
N PHE A 954 6.97 20.14 -7.54
CA PHE A 954 6.49 18.88 -6.99
C PHE A 954 6.86 18.77 -5.50
N PHE A 955 6.47 17.67 -4.87
CA PHE A 955 6.73 17.36 -3.47
C PHE A 955 7.43 16.01 -3.36
N THR A 956 8.42 15.89 -2.47
CA THR A 956 9.28 14.70 -2.40
C THR A 956 8.75 13.65 -1.42
N ASP A 957 7.74 12.90 -1.84
CA ASP A 957 7.14 11.78 -1.10
C ASP A 957 7.49 10.38 -1.67
N ASN A 958 8.40 10.30 -2.64
CA ASN A 958 8.66 9.10 -3.43
C ASN A 958 10.17 8.74 -3.51
N ARG A 959 10.58 7.75 -2.72
CA ARG A 959 12.01 7.44 -2.50
C ARG A 959 12.68 6.77 -3.70
N GLY A 960 13.78 7.35 -4.17
CA GLY A 960 14.69 6.70 -5.11
C GLY A 960 15.44 7.65 -6.04
N PRO A 961 16.30 7.13 -6.93
CA PRO A 961 16.78 7.85 -8.09
C PRO A 961 15.70 7.92 -9.17
N TRP A 962 15.30 9.13 -9.55
CA TRP A 962 14.37 9.43 -10.63
C TRP A 962 15.06 10.24 -11.72
N PHE A 963 14.73 9.96 -12.98
CA PHE A 963 15.36 10.65 -14.11
C PHE A 963 14.59 11.92 -14.49
N LEU A 964 15.31 12.99 -14.82
CA LEU A 964 14.76 14.23 -15.39
C LEU A 964 15.52 14.52 -16.68
N HIS A 965 14.86 14.35 -17.83
CA HIS A 965 15.51 14.44 -19.13
C HIS A 965 14.60 15.06 -20.20
N CYS A 966 15.19 15.50 -21.31
CA CYS A 966 14.40 15.79 -22.50
C CYS A 966 13.90 14.47 -23.11
N HIS A 967 12.60 14.38 -23.41
CA HIS A 967 11.98 13.21 -24.02
C HIS A 967 12.02 13.21 -25.57
N ILE A 968 12.88 14.05 -26.15
CA ILE A 968 13.40 13.83 -27.49
C ILE A 968 14.59 12.88 -27.32
N ASP A 969 14.45 11.65 -27.79
CA ASP A 969 15.35 10.54 -27.43
C ASP A 969 16.79 10.77 -27.91
N TRP A 970 16.91 11.36 -29.11
CA TRP A 970 18.17 11.84 -29.68
C TRP A 970 18.87 12.92 -28.82
N HIS A 971 18.12 13.65 -27.98
CA HIS A 971 18.66 14.61 -27.03
C HIS A 971 19.03 13.95 -25.70
N LEU A 972 18.26 12.97 -25.22
CA LEU A 972 18.61 12.14 -24.07
C LEU A 972 19.94 11.42 -24.30
N GLU A 973 20.07 10.67 -25.40
CA GLU A 973 21.33 10.03 -25.82
C GLU A 973 22.43 11.09 -25.96
N ALA A 974 22.13 12.24 -26.55
CA ALA A 974 23.07 13.35 -26.60
C ALA A 974 23.36 14.04 -25.24
N GLY A 975 22.91 13.52 -24.09
CA GLY A 975 23.31 13.91 -22.73
C GLY A 975 22.40 14.91 -22.02
N PHE A 976 21.18 15.15 -22.52
CA PHE A 976 20.21 16.13 -22.00
C PHE A 976 19.43 15.61 -20.78
N ALA A 977 20.13 15.20 -19.71
CA ALA A 977 19.53 14.58 -18.54
C ALA A 977 20.24 14.88 -17.21
N VAL A 978 19.52 14.71 -16.10
CA VAL A 978 20.01 14.67 -14.72
C VAL A 978 19.20 13.66 -13.89
N VAL A 979 19.73 13.25 -12.74
CA VAL A 979 19.09 12.32 -11.81
C VAL A 979 18.72 13.05 -10.52
N MET A 980 17.46 12.97 -10.13
CA MET A 980 16.97 13.40 -8.83
C MET A 980 17.09 12.23 -7.86
N ALA A 981 18.02 12.32 -6.91
CA ALA A 981 18.24 11.32 -5.88
C ALA A 981 17.45 11.69 -4.63
N GLU A 982 16.25 11.13 -4.49
CA GLU A 982 15.24 11.55 -3.52
C GLU A 982 15.21 10.68 -2.26
N ASP A 983 15.17 11.34 -1.09
CA ASP A 983 15.29 10.76 0.26
C ASP A 983 16.57 9.92 0.44
N VAL A 984 17.71 10.59 0.33
CA VAL A 984 19.05 9.97 0.38
C VAL A 984 19.41 9.30 1.72
N ALA A 985 18.58 9.46 2.76
CA ALA A 985 18.89 9.03 4.12
C ALA A 985 18.46 7.58 4.41
N ASP A 986 17.23 7.20 4.04
CA ASP A 986 16.59 5.97 4.53
C ASP A 986 16.45 4.84 3.48
N TRP A 987 16.99 5.05 2.27
CA TRP A 987 16.87 4.15 1.09
C TRP A 987 16.96 2.64 1.40
N GLN A 988 17.97 2.23 2.16
CA GLN A 988 18.28 0.81 2.43
C GLN A 988 17.22 0.09 3.28
N SER A 989 16.27 0.81 3.89
CA SER A 989 15.21 0.21 4.71
C SER A 989 13.91 -0.09 3.96
N GLN A 990 13.65 0.62 2.85
CA GLN A 990 12.37 0.56 2.13
C GLN A 990 12.48 -0.04 0.72
N LEU A 991 13.59 0.20 0.01
CA LEU A 991 13.77 -0.31 -1.36
C LEU A 991 14.39 -1.71 -1.33
N ILE A 992 13.57 -2.74 -1.59
CA ILE A 992 13.98 -4.16 -1.54
C ILE A 992 13.73 -4.81 -2.91
N PRO A 993 14.69 -4.75 -3.86
CA PRO A 993 14.51 -5.33 -5.19
C PRO A 993 14.37 -6.86 -5.17
N THR A 994 13.71 -7.40 -6.19
CA THR A 994 13.52 -8.85 -6.35
C THR A 994 14.84 -9.58 -6.57
N SER A 995 14.86 -10.89 -6.30
CA SER A 995 16.03 -11.73 -6.63
C SER A 995 16.32 -11.78 -8.14
N GLU A 996 15.33 -11.50 -8.99
CA GLU A 996 15.48 -11.43 -10.45
C GLU A 996 16.21 -10.13 -10.86
N TRP A 997 15.80 -8.97 -10.31
CA TRP A 997 16.48 -7.68 -10.53
C TRP A 997 17.96 -7.75 -10.14
N ASN A 998 18.26 -8.41 -9.01
CA ASN A 998 19.63 -8.63 -8.55
C ASN A 998 20.51 -9.49 -9.49
N GLN A 999 19.93 -10.17 -10.49
CA GLN A 999 20.69 -10.90 -11.52
C GLN A 999 20.91 -10.09 -12.81
N LEU A 1000 20.17 -8.99 -13.05
CA LEU A 1000 20.27 -8.22 -14.30
C LEU A 1000 21.71 -7.74 -14.57
N CYS A 1001 22.34 -7.08 -13.60
CA CYS A 1001 23.71 -6.58 -13.76
C CYS A 1001 24.76 -7.71 -13.87
N PRO A 1002 24.73 -8.78 -13.05
CA PRO A 1002 25.59 -9.96 -13.26
C PRO A 1002 25.46 -10.62 -14.64
N ILE A 1003 24.25 -10.72 -15.20
CA ILE A 1003 24.01 -11.32 -16.53
C ILE A 1003 24.50 -10.37 -17.63
N TYR A 1004 24.11 -9.09 -17.59
CA TYR A 1004 24.49 -8.08 -18.57
C TYR A 1004 26.02 -7.90 -18.64
N ASN A 1005 26.70 -7.84 -17.50
CA ASN A 1005 28.16 -7.71 -17.43
C ASN A 1005 28.93 -8.98 -17.85
N ALA A 1006 28.24 -10.10 -18.09
CA ALA A 1006 28.81 -11.33 -18.64
C ALA A 1006 28.66 -11.43 -20.17
N LEU A 1007 27.93 -10.50 -20.82
CA LEU A 1007 27.78 -10.47 -22.28
C LEU A 1007 29.11 -10.11 -22.97
N PRO A 1008 29.35 -10.62 -24.20
CA PRO A 1008 30.45 -10.16 -25.05
C PRO A 1008 30.39 -8.64 -25.30
N ALA A 1009 31.56 -8.00 -25.35
CA ALA A 1009 31.68 -6.57 -25.62
C ALA A 1009 31.01 -6.12 -26.94
N SER A 1010 30.86 -7.00 -27.93
CA SER A 1010 30.14 -6.74 -29.18
C SER A 1010 28.62 -6.52 -29.01
N ILE A 1011 28.06 -6.86 -27.84
CA ILE A 1011 26.65 -6.65 -27.50
C ILE A 1011 26.49 -5.42 -26.59
N THR A 1012 27.46 -5.17 -25.70
CA THR A 1012 27.38 -4.10 -24.70
C THR A 1012 28.04 -2.77 -25.10
N SER A 1013 28.98 -2.76 -26.06
CA SER A 1013 29.69 -1.54 -26.49
C SER A 1013 28.85 -0.52 -27.27
N HIS A 1014 27.59 -0.85 -27.56
CA HIS A 1014 26.59 0.07 -28.14
C HIS A 1014 25.61 0.63 -27.09
N ALA A 1015 25.82 0.32 -25.81
CA ALA A 1015 24.83 0.54 -24.75
C ALA A 1015 25.42 1.19 -23.48
N ALA A 1016 26.62 1.78 -23.56
CA ALA A 1016 27.37 2.35 -22.43
C ALA A 1016 28.29 3.51 -22.85
#